data_AF-A0A953S462-F1
#
_entry.id   AF-A0A953S462-F1
#
_cell.length_a   1.000
_cell.length_b   1.000
_cell.length_c   1.000
_cell.angle_alpha   90.00
_cell.angle_beta   90.00
_cell.angle_gamma   90.00
#
_symmetry.space_group_name_H-M   'P 1'
#
loop_
_entity.id
_entity.type
_entity.pdbx_description
1 polymer ?
#
loop_
_entity_poly.entity_id
_entity_poly.type
_entity_poly.pdbx_seq_one_letter_code
_entity_poly.pdbx_strand_id
1 'polypeptide(L)'
;MAAVTGGFFATDRSAAAALSNDPKRLNRFRTASDIGVASLVGAAGGLYLWSKISPDDRRRETGILAGEAAIDSFAVNSALQFSFGRERPYQDQGRGNFFQGGTSFPSDHAVVAWSVASVIAHEYPGPLTQFFVYGMAAGVSASRVIGKEHFPSDVLVGSAIGWLIGREVYRAHHDPNLGGTGVTRLSGDDTEDRRDRKNMGSPFVPLDSWVYQVFERLAALRYIDTAIMGLKPWTRIECARLTAEAGDNLQERSTLNKDAEQLQARLQGEFAYELNLLGGGRNFTANLGSVYTRAVSISGPPLTDSYHFGQTMAYDFGRPFEQGTNGQIGGSFSAAAGPLAVYVRAEYQHAPSAPGLSPSVVNFISQADGGVAIGGKPIPVSEISSAPVGAVNRARLLDAYATVNLSNWQIVIGRQSLDWAPGPGNSMMWNNNVEPVDMVRVVNPEPFELPGFLRHLGPVRFDQFFGRLEGHPYIPRPFVYAQKFNIKPFPFLELGFGRRTLIGGTGGDPLTLHNLLGSYIGRTDPKTGSVPGDTETEMDWTFYVPKVRNYIVLYGDAYAEDDGLPIQNPARNPWHPGIYITHFPRIPKLDFHMEGVSTEQSGLLHGLGNHGVFNYWNELYHDGNTVNGNLLGNTVGRDGRAIQSWFTYWISPANTLQFTYRHNTVSSDFVPGGGAWQDYSVRSDTYLKSGFYVKAELQYENIPHFPMLFNGPKSNFAAVVEVGFIPRGKK
;
A
#
# COMPACT_ATOMS: atom_id res chain seq x y z
N MET A 1 -3.93 -3.88 20.97
CA MET A 1 -3.26 -2.60 20.68
C MET A 1 -4.03 -1.78 19.66
N ALA A 2 -4.35 -2.27 18.46
CA ALA A 2 -5.09 -1.50 17.43
C ALA A 2 -6.40 -0.84 17.92
N ALA A 3 -7.24 -1.57 18.67
CA ALA A 3 -8.48 -1.02 19.24
C ALA A 3 -8.25 0.05 20.32
N VAL A 4 -7.20 -0.10 21.13
CA VAL A 4 -6.81 0.89 22.16
C VAL A 4 -6.27 2.14 21.47
N THR A 5 -5.32 1.98 20.54
CA THR A 5 -4.77 3.08 19.75
C THR A 5 -5.85 3.83 18.96
N GLY A 6 -6.79 3.13 18.31
CA GLY A 6 -7.94 3.73 17.64
C GLY A 6 -8.86 4.50 18.59
N GLY A 7 -9.07 4.00 19.81
CA GLY A 7 -9.82 4.71 20.87
C GLY A 7 -9.13 5.99 21.35
N PHE A 8 -7.80 6.01 21.42
CA PHE A 8 -7.02 7.21 21.75
C PHE A 8 -7.12 8.25 20.63
N PHE A 9 -6.95 7.85 19.37
CA PHE A 9 -7.16 8.76 18.22
C PHE A 9 -8.56 9.36 18.18
N ALA A 10 -9.59 8.56 18.48
CA ALA A 10 -10.97 9.03 18.53
C ALA A 10 -11.26 10.02 19.68
N THR A 11 -10.44 10.01 20.74
CA THR A 11 -10.63 10.83 21.94
C THR A 11 -9.61 11.96 22.09
N ASP A 12 -8.63 12.06 21.21
CA ASP A 12 -7.55 13.05 21.25
C ASP A 12 -8.06 14.49 21.35
N ARG A 13 -9.05 14.85 20.52
CA ARG A 13 -9.62 16.20 20.49
C ARG A 13 -10.39 16.52 21.77
N SER A 14 -11.20 15.59 22.27
CA SER A 14 -11.98 15.80 23.50
C SER A 14 -11.08 15.84 24.73
N ALA A 15 -10.05 15.00 24.79
CA ALA A 15 -9.03 15.02 25.83
C ALA A 15 -8.23 16.33 25.82
N ALA A 16 -7.80 16.81 24.65
CA ALA A 16 -7.10 18.08 24.51
C ALA A 16 -7.97 19.28 24.90
N ALA A 17 -9.26 19.25 24.56
CA ALA A 17 -10.22 20.30 24.91
C ALA A 17 -10.52 20.36 26.42
N ALA A 18 -10.54 19.20 27.11
CA ALA A 18 -10.80 19.11 28.55
C ALA A 18 -9.64 19.64 29.44
N LEU A 19 -8.45 19.86 28.87
CA LEU A 19 -7.26 20.31 29.59
C LEU A 19 -7.20 21.85 29.70
N SER A 20 -6.66 22.33 30.82
CA SER A 20 -6.51 23.75 31.14
C SER A 20 -5.75 24.53 30.05
N ASN A 21 -6.20 25.76 29.78
CA ASN A 21 -5.52 26.72 28.91
C ASN A 21 -4.65 27.73 29.67
N ASP A 22 -4.49 27.59 30.99
CA ASP A 22 -3.66 28.51 31.79
C ASP A 22 -2.18 28.44 31.34
N PRO A 23 -1.61 29.54 30.80
CA PRO A 23 -0.25 29.56 30.29
C PRO A 23 0.81 29.19 31.33
N LYS A 24 0.61 29.54 32.61
CA LYS A 24 1.57 29.21 33.69
C LYS A 24 1.58 27.72 33.96
N ARG A 25 0.41 27.09 33.95
CA ARG A 25 0.26 25.63 34.11
C ARG A 25 0.86 24.90 32.91
N LEU A 26 0.57 25.32 31.69
CA LEU A 26 1.12 24.71 30.46
C LEU A 26 2.65 24.79 30.45
N ASN A 27 3.22 25.96 30.73
CA ASN A 27 4.67 26.15 30.76
C ASN A 27 5.34 25.28 31.83
N ARG A 28 4.73 25.16 33.02
CA ARG A 28 5.25 24.29 34.09
C ARG A 28 5.34 22.83 33.65
N PHE A 29 4.34 22.30 32.95
CA PHE A 29 4.36 20.92 32.47
C PHE A 29 5.31 20.70 31.29
N ARG A 30 5.46 21.69 30.40
CA ARG A 30 6.50 21.66 29.34
C ARG A 30 7.90 21.56 29.94
N THR A 31 8.23 22.46 30.86
CA THR A 31 9.51 22.46 31.57
C THR A 31 9.70 21.17 32.39
N ALA A 32 8.65 20.65 33.03
CA ALA A 32 8.73 19.39 33.76
C ALA A 32 9.08 18.21 32.84
N SER A 33 8.50 18.14 31.63
CA SER A 33 8.87 17.12 30.65
C SER A 33 10.28 17.29 30.08
N ASP A 34 10.74 18.52 29.83
CA ASP A 34 12.12 18.80 29.37
C ASP A 34 13.13 18.33 30.42
N ILE A 35 12.92 18.72 31.68
CA ILE A 35 13.75 18.30 32.82
C ILE A 35 13.69 16.78 32.99
N GLY A 36 12.52 16.16 32.83
CA GLY A 36 12.36 14.72 32.95
C GLY A 36 13.18 13.93 31.93
N VAL A 37 13.14 14.31 30.65
CA VAL A 37 13.97 13.68 29.61
C VAL A 37 15.46 13.97 29.83
N ALA A 38 15.81 15.22 30.13
CA ALA A 38 17.19 15.58 30.44
C ALA A 38 17.74 14.82 31.65
N SER A 39 16.90 14.54 32.65
CA SER A 39 17.28 13.74 33.82
C SER A 39 17.52 12.27 33.46
N LEU A 40 16.69 11.67 32.59
CA LEU A 40 16.87 10.30 32.12
C LEU A 40 18.15 10.15 31.27
N VAL A 41 18.34 11.04 30.30
CA VAL A 41 19.55 11.07 29.44
C VAL A 41 20.78 11.41 30.27
N GLY A 42 20.66 12.36 31.21
CA GLY A 42 21.71 12.75 32.14
C GLY A 42 22.08 11.63 33.11
N ALA A 43 21.11 10.82 33.56
CA ALA A 43 21.38 9.62 34.36
C ALA A 43 22.16 8.57 33.56
N ALA A 44 21.80 8.33 32.29
CA ALA A 44 22.55 7.44 31.40
C ALA A 44 24.01 7.93 31.20
N GLY A 45 24.19 9.22 30.88
CA GLY A 45 25.52 9.82 30.74
C GLY A 45 26.31 9.80 32.07
N GLY A 46 25.62 10.01 33.20
CA GLY A 46 26.19 9.94 34.53
C GLY A 46 26.67 8.55 34.91
N LEU A 47 25.92 7.50 34.56
CA LEU A 47 26.35 6.10 34.74
C LEU A 47 27.62 5.79 33.92
N TYR A 48 27.68 6.25 32.67
CA TYR A 48 28.87 6.12 31.85
C TYR A 48 30.09 6.85 32.45
N LEU A 49 29.94 8.11 32.86
CA LEU A 49 31.03 8.87 33.47
C LEU A 49 31.46 8.31 34.82
N TRP A 50 30.51 7.85 35.64
CA TRP A 50 30.81 7.23 36.94
C TRP A 50 31.60 5.94 36.77
N SER A 51 31.34 5.15 35.72
CA SER A 51 32.11 3.94 35.40
C SER A 51 33.60 4.21 35.12
N LYS A 52 33.95 5.45 34.72
CA LYS A 52 35.35 5.87 34.53
C LYS A 52 36.06 6.20 35.84
N ILE A 53 35.30 6.54 36.88
CA ILE A 53 35.82 6.91 38.21
C ILE A 53 35.86 5.68 39.12
N SER A 54 34.83 4.83 39.04
CA SER A 54 34.72 3.56 39.74
C SER A 54 34.47 2.46 38.71
N PRO A 55 35.48 1.66 38.32
CA PRO A 55 35.35 0.63 37.30
C PRO A 55 34.18 -0.32 37.61
N ASP A 56 33.12 -0.18 36.83
CA ASP A 56 31.89 -0.97 36.90
C ASP A 56 31.37 -1.11 35.47
N ASP A 57 31.62 -2.29 34.90
CA ASP A 57 31.35 -2.57 33.50
C ASP A 57 29.85 -2.49 33.18
N ARG A 58 28.98 -2.85 34.14
CA ARG A 58 27.53 -2.76 33.98
C ARG A 58 27.04 -1.31 33.88
N ARG A 59 27.59 -0.41 34.70
CA ARG A 59 27.26 1.03 34.61
C ARG A 59 27.77 1.65 33.31
N ARG A 60 28.94 1.22 32.85
CA ARG A 60 29.51 1.66 31.58
C ARG A 60 28.60 1.27 30.43
N GLU A 61 28.18 0.00 30.41
CA GLU A 61 27.28 -0.55 29.40
C GLU A 61 25.92 0.13 29.40
N THR A 62 25.27 0.23 30.57
CA THR A 62 23.96 0.89 30.69
C THR A 62 23.99 2.29 30.08
N GLY A 63 25.05 3.06 30.33
CA GLY A 63 25.19 4.41 29.79
C GLY A 63 25.38 4.45 28.27
N ILE A 64 26.11 3.49 27.70
CA ILE A 64 26.30 3.36 26.24
C ILE A 64 24.98 2.95 25.57
N LEU A 65 24.34 1.89 26.06
CA LEU A 65 23.10 1.36 25.49
C LEU A 65 21.95 2.35 25.59
N ALA A 66 21.82 3.05 26.71
CA ALA A 66 20.79 4.07 26.86
C ALA A 66 21.06 5.28 25.95
N GLY A 67 22.34 5.63 25.72
CA GLY A 67 22.73 6.67 24.77
C GLY A 67 22.42 6.29 23.32
N GLU A 68 22.76 5.07 22.92
CA GLU A 68 22.43 4.50 21.60
C GLU A 68 20.91 4.46 21.38
N ALA A 69 20.17 3.90 22.34
CA ALA A 69 18.71 3.85 22.29
C ALA A 69 18.07 5.24 22.19
N ALA A 70 18.61 6.25 22.88
CA ALA A 70 18.13 7.62 22.75
C ALA A 70 18.35 8.18 21.32
N ILE A 71 19.55 7.98 20.75
CA ILE A 71 19.90 8.45 19.40
C ILE A 71 19.04 7.75 18.33
N ASP A 72 18.94 6.42 18.38
CA ASP A 72 18.15 5.63 17.45
C ASP A 72 16.67 6.02 17.52
N SER A 73 16.16 6.17 18.74
CA SER A 73 14.77 6.58 18.97
C SER A 73 14.48 8.00 18.45
N PHE A 74 15.44 8.92 18.57
CA PHE A 74 15.32 10.27 18.01
C PHE A 74 15.35 10.26 16.47
N ALA A 75 16.23 9.47 15.86
CA ALA A 75 16.33 9.34 14.41
C ALA A 75 15.05 8.75 13.81
N VAL A 76 14.56 7.64 14.38
CA VAL A 76 13.29 7.00 13.98
C VAL A 76 12.14 7.98 14.16
N ASN A 77 12.03 8.64 15.33
CA ASN A 77 10.96 9.58 15.59
C ASN A 77 10.99 10.79 14.64
N SER A 78 12.16 11.31 14.30
CA SER A 78 12.30 12.41 13.33
C SER A 78 11.76 12.00 11.97
N ALA A 79 12.13 10.83 11.46
CA ALA A 79 11.61 10.30 10.20
C ALA A 79 10.07 10.16 10.24
N LEU A 80 9.53 9.65 11.35
CA LEU A 80 8.09 9.53 11.53
C LEU A 80 7.40 10.90 11.58
N GLN A 81 7.92 11.87 12.33
CA GLN A 81 7.33 13.21 12.41
C GLN A 81 7.29 13.92 11.05
N PHE A 82 8.36 13.85 10.26
CA PHE A 82 8.36 14.38 8.89
C PHE A 82 7.42 13.61 7.96
N SER A 83 7.25 12.31 8.17
CA SER A 83 6.33 11.48 7.38
C SER A 83 4.87 11.79 7.71
N PHE A 84 4.53 11.96 9.00
CA PHE A 84 3.15 12.12 9.45
C PHE A 84 2.66 13.56 9.50
N GLY A 85 3.54 14.54 9.65
CA GLY A 85 3.18 15.96 9.59
C GLY A 85 2.06 16.39 10.55
N ARG A 86 1.85 15.71 11.69
CA ARG A 86 0.67 15.94 12.54
C ARG A 86 0.77 17.28 13.28
N GLU A 87 -0.27 18.09 13.19
CA GLU A 87 -0.43 19.32 13.96
C GLU A 87 -0.48 19.04 15.47
N ARG A 88 0.00 19.99 16.26
CA ARG A 88 -0.01 19.91 17.72
C ARG A 88 -1.34 20.36 18.30
N PRO A 89 -1.70 19.96 19.54
CA PRO A 89 -2.97 20.32 20.17
C PRO A 89 -3.23 21.83 20.32
N TYR A 90 -2.19 22.66 20.32
CA TYR A 90 -2.33 24.13 20.36
C TYR A 90 -2.48 24.77 18.98
N GLN A 91 -2.36 24.01 17.89
CA GLN A 91 -2.53 24.46 16.51
C GLN A 91 -3.94 24.13 16.02
N ASP A 92 -4.44 24.89 15.04
CA ASP A 92 -5.74 24.70 14.37
C ASP A 92 -6.89 24.30 15.31
N GLN A 93 -7.05 25.03 16.41
CA GLN A 93 -8.10 24.78 17.42
C GLN A 93 -8.10 23.34 18.01
N GLY A 94 -6.95 22.67 18.02
CA GLY A 94 -6.78 21.32 18.54
C GLY A 94 -7.34 20.22 17.62
N ARG A 95 -7.48 20.50 16.32
CA ARG A 95 -7.91 19.50 15.33
C ARG A 95 -6.91 18.37 15.12
N GLY A 96 -5.61 18.67 15.21
CA GLY A 96 -4.55 17.67 15.17
C GLY A 96 -4.46 16.94 13.84
N ASN A 97 -4.64 17.68 12.73
CA ASN A 97 -4.65 17.09 11.39
C ASN A 97 -3.26 16.52 11.06
N PHE A 98 -3.26 15.38 10.37
CA PHE A 98 -2.03 14.80 9.83
C PHE A 98 -1.64 15.48 8.52
N PHE A 99 -0.35 15.38 8.20
CA PHE A 99 0.31 15.78 6.96
C PHE A 99 0.25 17.28 6.66
N GLN A 100 0.18 18.12 7.70
CA GLN A 100 0.22 19.59 7.60
C GLN A 100 1.62 20.16 7.89
N GLY A 101 2.66 19.32 7.84
CA GLY A 101 4.03 19.72 8.20
C GLY A 101 4.27 19.91 9.71
N GLY A 102 3.33 19.46 10.56
CA GLY A 102 3.49 19.48 12.01
C GLY A 102 4.37 18.35 12.56
N THR A 103 4.77 18.45 13.83
CA THR A 103 5.71 17.50 14.48
C THR A 103 5.12 16.84 15.73
N SER A 104 3.80 16.69 15.80
CA SER A 104 3.12 16.11 16.97
C SER A 104 3.26 14.60 17.05
N PHE A 105 3.13 13.88 15.93
CA PHE A 105 3.06 12.41 15.96
C PHE A 105 4.31 11.74 15.37
N PRO A 106 4.92 10.77 16.08
CA PRO A 106 4.78 10.47 17.51
C PRO A 106 5.47 11.52 18.41
N SER A 107 5.27 11.41 19.72
CA SER A 107 5.91 12.30 20.69
C SER A 107 7.41 12.00 20.84
N ASP A 108 8.25 12.96 20.47
CA ASP A 108 9.71 12.96 20.66
C ASP A 108 10.13 12.64 22.10
N HIS A 109 9.54 13.34 23.08
CA HIS A 109 9.85 13.17 24.50
C HIS A 109 9.42 11.81 25.04
N ALA A 110 8.29 11.27 24.56
CA ALA A 110 7.85 9.94 24.95
C ALA A 110 8.79 8.87 24.35
N VAL A 111 9.11 8.97 23.06
CA VAL A 111 9.98 8.00 22.38
C VAL A 111 11.36 7.92 23.06
N VAL A 112 11.98 9.07 23.35
CA VAL A 112 13.31 9.10 24.01
C VAL A 112 13.24 8.69 25.48
N ALA A 113 12.25 9.15 26.24
CA ALA A 113 12.13 8.77 27.65
C ALA A 113 11.92 7.26 27.83
N TRP A 114 11.05 6.67 27.01
CA TRP A 114 10.73 5.25 27.10
C TRP A 114 11.84 4.35 26.56
N SER A 115 12.67 4.82 25.61
CA SER A 115 13.83 4.06 25.14
C SER A 115 14.92 3.97 26.22
N VAL A 116 15.28 5.10 26.83
CA VAL A 116 16.23 5.15 27.95
C VAL A 116 15.71 4.37 29.17
N ALA A 117 14.44 4.59 29.56
CA ALA A 117 13.85 3.88 30.69
C ALA A 117 13.77 2.37 30.45
N SER A 118 13.51 1.94 29.20
CA SER A 118 13.53 0.53 28.82
C SER A 118 14.92 -0.08 29.02
N VAL A 119 15.98 0.55 28.52
CA VAL A 119 17.37 0.06 28.74
C VAL A 119 17.67 -0.06 30.23
N ILE A 120 17.44 0.97 31.03
CA ILE A 120 17.74 0.96 32.48
C ILE A 120 16.91 -0.10 33.21
N ALA A 121 15.64 -0.28 32.85
CA ALA A 121 14.76 -1.27 33.46
C ALA A 121 15.17 -2.72 33.18
N HIS A 122 15.77 -2.98 32.01
CA HIS A 122 16.30 -4.30 31.65
C HIS A 122 17.68 -4.52 32.27
N GLU A 123 18.54 -3.50 32.26
CA GLU A 123 19.84 -3.51 32.94
C GLU A 123 19.71 -3.68 34.44
N TYR A 124 18.68 -3.12 35.08
CA TYR A 124 18.46 -3.20 36.53
C TYR A 124 17.03 -3.67 36.83
N PRO A 125 16.76 -4.99 36.82
CA PRO A 125 15.42 -5.57 36.89
C PRO A 125 14.71 -5.49 38.26
N GLY A 126 15.19 -4.66 39.17
CA GLY A 126 14.59 -4.48 40.48
C GLY A 126 13.21 -3.84 40.39
N PRO A 127 12.21 -4.28 41.18
CA PRO A 127 10.85 -3.74 41.12
C PRO A 127 10.81 -2.23 41.42
N LEU A 128 11.67 -1.75 42.33
CA LEU A 128 11.82 -0.32 42.60
C LEU A 128 12.41 0.43 41.41
N THR A 129 13.46 -0.09 40.79
CA THR A 129 14.08 0.56 39.62
C THR A 129 13.09 0.68 38.48
N GLN A 130 12.40 -0.40 38.12
CA GLN A 130 11.38 -0.41 37.07
C GLN A 130 10.24 0.56 37.38
N PHE A 131 9.75 0.55 38.62
CA PHE A 131 8.73 1.50 39.07
C PHE A 131 9.18 2.96 38.89
N PHE A 132 10.41 3.30 39.30
CA PHE A 132 10.91 4.67 39.18
C PHE A 132 11.21 5.09 37.74
N VAL A 133 11.86 4.26 36.92
CA VAL A 133 12.22 4.64 35.55
C VAL A 133 11.00 4.68 34.62
N TYR A 134 10.10 3.71 34.71
CA TYR A 134 8.84 3.76 33.95
C TYR A 134 7.88 4.81 34.52
N GLY A 135 7.87 5.03 35.84
CA GLY A 135 7.14 6.13 36.46
C GLY A 135 7.61 7.50 35.95
N MET A 136 8.92 7.69 35.80
CA MET A 136 9.50 8.91 35.24
C MET A 136 9.14 9.07 33.75
N ALA A 137 9.27 8.02 32.94
CA ALA A 137 8.89 8.05 31.52
C ALA A 137 7.39 8.30 31.32
N ALA A 138 6.53 7.71 32.15
CA ALA A 138 5.10 7.99 32.18
C ALA A 138 4.81 9.44 32.62
N GLY A 139 5.53 9.97 33.61
CA GLY A 139 5.43 11.36 34.04
C GLY A 139 5.80 12.36 32.94
N VAL A 140 6.86 12.09 32.17
CA VAL A 140 7.23 12.86 30.97
C VAL A 140 6.10 12.83 29.94
N SER A 141 5.57 11.64 29.66
CA SER A 141 4.52 11.44 28.65
C SER A 141 3.22 12.17 29.03
N ALA A 142 2.80 12.03 30.29
CA ALA A 142 1.63 12.74 30.83
C ALA A 142 1.85 14.26 30.82
N SER A 143 3.06 14.74 31.15
CA SER A 143 3.38 16.17 31.14
C SER A 143 3.28 16.78 29.73
N ARG A 144 3.62 16.01 28.68
CA ARG A 144 3.44 16.46 27.29
C ARG A 144 1.98 16.59 26.88
N VAL A 145 1.12 15.68 27.34
CA VAL A 145 -0.34 15.78 27.14
C VAL A 145 -0.91 16.98 27.90
N ILE A 146 -0.61 17.08 29.21
CA ILE A 146 -1.12 18.17 30.06
C ILE A 146 -0.58 19.54 29.59
N GLY A 147 0.63 19.60 29.05
CA GLY A 147 1.26 20.77 28.45
C GLY A 147 0.75 21.12 27.04
N LYS A 148 -0.22 20.37 26.50
CA LYS A 148 -0.78 20.49 25.14
C LYS A 148 0.26 20.43 24.02
N GLU A 149 1.38 19.78 24.27
CA GLU A 149 2.45 19.61 23.28
C GLU A 149 2.15 18.48 22.31
N HIS A 150 1.45 17.46 22.79
CA HIS A 150 1.18 16.20 22.11
C HIS A 150 -0.21 15.69 22.52
N PHE A 151 -0.89 15.00 21.61
CA PHE A 151 -2.13 14.29 21.90
C PHE A 151 -1.89 13.00 22.70
N PRO A 152 -2.89 12.48 23.42
CA PRO A 152 -2.81 11.19 24.09
C PRO A 152 -2.32 10.04 23.19
N SER A 153 -2.75 9.98 21.92
CA SER A 153 -2.26 8.95 20.99
C SER A 153 -0.78 9.15 20.60
N ASP A 154 -0.30 10.39 20.49
CA ASP A 154 1.09 10.72 20.13
C ASP A 154 2.05 10.17 21.18
N VAL A 155 1.70 10.34 22.46
CA VAL A 155 2.50 9.83 23.57
C VAL A 155 2.34 8.32 23.73
N LEU A 156 1.15 7.75 23.53
CA LEU A 156 0.95 6.30 23.64
C LEU A 156 1.77 5.53 22.59
N VAL A 157 1.68 5.96 21.33
CA VAL A 157 2.45 5.34 20.24
C VAL A 157 3.93 5.64 20.41
N GLY A 158 4.29 6.87 20.80
CA GLY A 158 5.67 7.24 21.11
C GLY A 158 6.29 6.38 22.22
N SER A 159 5.57 6.15 23.31
CA SER A 159 5.99 5.28 24.41
C SER A 159 6.21 3.84 23.97
N ALA A 160 5.32 3.30 23.12
CA ALA A 160 5.46 1.94 22.60
C ALA A 160 6.69 1.80 21.70
N ILE A 161 6.90 2.75 20.79
CA ILE A 161 8.08 2.79 19.90
C ILE A 161 9.36 2.92 20.72
N GLY A 162 9.40 3.87 21.66
CA GLY A 162 10.55 4.08 22.53
C GLY A 162 10.90 2.83 23.34
N TRP A 163 9.91 2.23 23.99
CA TRP A 163 10.12 1.01 24.78
C TRP A 163 10.66 -0.15 23.93
N LEU A 164 10.14 -0.32 22.70
CA LEU A 164 10.61 -1.34 21.75
C LEU A 164 12.04 -1.10 21.30
N ILE A 165 12.40 0.15 20.95
CA ILE A 165 13.77 0.50 20.54
C ILE A 165 14.75 0.26 21.69
N GLY A 166 14.44 0.74 22.89
CA GLY A 166 15.32 0.53 24.06
C GLY A 166 15.47 -0.95 24.42
N ARG A 167 14.41 -1.73 24.29
CA ARG A 167 14.47 -3.19 24.47
C ARG A 167 15.32 -3.86 23.41
N GLU A 168 15.23 -3.42 22.16
CA GLU A 168 15.98 -3.98 21.04
C GLU A 168 17.47 -3.66 21.14
N VAL A 169 17.82 -2.42 21.51
CA VAL A 169 19.22 -2.02 21.76
C VAL A 169 19.81 -2.82 22.92
N TYR A 170 19.09 -2.92 24.05
CA TYR A 170 19.51 -3.77 25.16
C TYR A 170 19.69 -5.22 24.71
N ARG A 171 18.73 -5.77 23.96
CA ARG A 171 18.82 -7.14 23.45
C ARG A 171 20.03 -7.35 22.53
N ALA A 172 20.29 -6.41 21.63
CA ALA A 172 21.30 -6.57 20.60
C ALA A 172 22.73 -6.43 21.14
N HIS A 173 22.93 -5.61 22.17
CA HIS A 173 24.25 -5.14 22.57
C HIS A 173 24.59 -5.34 24.06
N HIS A 174 23.70 -5.89 24.89
CA HIS A 174 24.00 -6.21 26.30
C HIS A 174 24.95 -7.41 26.45
N ASP A 175 25.93 -7.31 27.35
CA ASP A 175 26.83 -8.36 27.79
C ASP A 175 26.15 -9.23 28.87
N PRO A 176 25.83 -10.50 28.56
CA PRO A 176 25.14 -11.39 29.50
C PRO A 176 25.89 -11.62 30.82
N ASN A 177 27.21 -11.37 30.86
CA ASN A 177 28.04 -11.55 32.06
C ASN A 177 27.83 -10.45 33.12
N LEU A 178 27.17 -9.34 32.76
CA LEU A 178 27.01 -8.17 33.63
C LEU A 178 25.67 -8.17 34.42
N GLY A 179 24.85 -9.20 34.23
CA GLY A 179 23.55 -9.40 34.89
C GLY A 179 22.46 -8.45 34.35
N GLY A 180 21.18 -8.74 34.65
CA GLY A 180 20.06 -8.01 34.05
C GLY A 180 18.84 -8.92 33.89
N THR A 181 17.75 -8.43 33.28
CA THR A 181 16.67 -9.34 32.86
C THR A 181 17.18 -10.24 31.75
N GLY A 182 17.04 -11.56 31.91
CA GLY A 182 17.06 -12.47 30.77
C GLY A 182 15.88 -12.13 29.85
N VAL A 183 16.14 -11.51 28.71
CA VAL A 183 15.09 -11.22 27.74
C VAL A 183 14.81 -12.52 26.98
N THR A 184 13.69 -13.17 27.28
CA THR A 184 13.14 -14.18 26.36
C THR A 184 12.90 -13.48 25.03
N ARG A 185 13.63 -13.93 24.02
CA ARG A 185 13.67 -13.31 22.71
C ARG A 185 12.27 -13.35 22.08
N LEU A 186 11.87 -12.27 21.42
CA LEU A 186 10.76 -12.33 20.44
C LEU A 186 11.20 -12.99 19.11
N SER A 187 12.48 -13.35 19.00
CA SER A 187 13.14 -13.99 17.86
C SER A 187 14.11 -15.07 18.36
N GLY A 188 14.00 -16.34 17.97
CA GLY A 188 14.76 -17.48 18.52
C GLY A 188 16.30 -17.36 18.62
N ASP A 189 16.89 -18.32 19.33
CA ASP A 189 18.30 -18.49 19.78
C ASP A 189 19.42 -18.05 18.79
N ASP A 190 20.52 -17.46 19.33
CA ASP A 190 21.76 -17.11 18.60
C ASP A 190 22.85 -18.12 18.99
N THR A 191 22.52 -19.40 18.91
CA THR A 191 23.51 -20.46 18.87
C THR A 191 23.83 -20.76 17.41
N GLU A 192 24.69 -19.97 16.76
CA GLU A 192 25.18 -20.18 15.39
C GLU A 192 24.13 -20.41 14.26
N ASP A 193 22.83 -20.41 14.59
CA ASP A 193 21.73 -20.62 13.67
C ASP A 193 21.28 -19.27 13.12
N ARG A 194 21.66 -19.00 11.86
CA ARG A 194 21.08 -18.02 10.91
C ARG A 194 20.17 -16.95 11.53
N ARG A 195 20.66 -15.71 11.60
CA ARG A 195 19.87 -14.48 11.91
C ARG A 195 18.45 -14.60 11.35
N ASP A 196 17.45 -14.58 12.25
CA ASP A 196 16.05 -14.81 11.88
C ASP A 196 15.52 -13.68 10.98
N ARG A 197 15.47 -13.98 9.67
CA ARG A 197 15.01 -13.10 8.60
C ARG A 197 13.62 -12.52 8.83
N LYS A 198 12.79 -13.17 9.64
CA LYS A 198 11.46 -12.66 9.99
C LYS A 198 11.57 -11.28 10.65
N ASN A 199 12.64 -11.00 11.37
CA ASN A 199 12.83 -9.73 12.07
C ASN A 199 13.59 -8.67 11.25
N MET A 200 13.73 -8.87 9.94
CA MET A 200 14.45 -7.94 9.06
C MET A 200 13.48 -7.02 8.30
N GLY A 201 13.64 -5.71 8.49
CA GLY A 201 12.97 -4.68 7.70
C GLY A 201 13.27 -4.86 6.22
N SER A 202 12.24 -4.88 5.37
CA SER A 202 12.39 -5.03 3.92
C SER A 202 11.42 -4.09 3.19
N PRO A 203 11.89 -3.22 2.28
CA PRO A 203 11.00 -2.40 1.49
C PRO A 203 10.25 -3.27 0.46
N PHE A 204 9.19 -2.72 -0.11
CA PHE A 204 8.38 -3.37 -1.13
C PHE A 204 8.92 -3.08 -2.53
N VAL A 205 8.71 -4.03 -3.44
CA VAL A 205 8.97 -3.86 -4.87
C VAL A 205 7.82 -3.03 -5.49
N PRO A 206 8.11 -1.91 -6.18
CA PRO A 206 7.09 -1.10 -6.86
C PRO A 206 6.30 -1.89 -7.91
N LEU A 207 4.99 -1.65 -8.01
CA LEU A 207 4.06 -2.41 -8.86
C LEU A 207 4.40 -2.37 -10.37
N ASP A 208 5.10 -1.34 -10.83
CA ASP A 208 5.58 -1.18 -12.22
C ASP A 208 6.96 -1.84 -12.48
N SER A 209 7.42 -2.68 -11.55
CA SER A 209 8.66 -3.44 -11.68
C SER A 209 8.50 -4.66 -12.60
N TRP A 210 9.51 -4.89 -13.44
CA TRP A 210 9.59 -6.04 -14.35
C TRP A 210 9.55 -7.40 -13.64
N VAL A 211 9.84 -7.44 -12.34
CA VAL A 211 9.96 -8.70 -11.59
C VAL A 211 8.63 -9.44 -11.46
N TYR A 212 7.49 -8.74 -11.44
CA TYR A 212 6.18 -9.39 -11.30
C TYR A 212 5.87 -10.30 -12.50
N GLN A 213 6.12 -9.82 -13.73
CA GLN A 213 5.97 -10.62 -14.94
C GLN A 213 6.90 -11.84 -14.95
N VAL A 214 8.12 -11.69 -14.42
CA VAL A 214 9.08 -12.80 -14.36
C VAL A 214 8.68 -13.84 -13.31
N PHE A 215 8.24 -13.40 -12.12
CA PHE A 215 7.75 -14.31 -11.10
C PHE A 215 6.48 -15.05 -11.55
N GLU A 216 5.55 -14.36 -12.21
CA GLU A 216 4.37 -14.99 -12.80
C GLU A 216 4.75 -16.07 -13.81
N ARG A 217 5.65 -15.75 -14.75
CA ARG A 217 6.13 -16.71 -15.75
C ARG A 217 6.81 -17.91 -15.11
N LEU A 218 7.68 -17.71 -14.12
CA LEU A 218 8.35 -18.81 -13.41
C LEU A 218 7.36 -19.64 -12.58
N ALA A 219 6.35 -19.03 -11.97
CA ALA A 219 5.30 -19.74 -11.25
C ALA A 219 4.43 -20.57 -12.20
N ALA A 220 4.05 -20.01 -13.34
CA ALA A 220 3.28 -20.71 -14.37
C ALA A 220 4.07 -21.85 -15.02
N LEU A 221 5.40 -21.71 -15.16
CA LEU A 221 6.30 -22.79 -15.58
C LEU A 221 6.58 -23.81 -14.46
N ARG A 222 6.02 -23.61 -13.25
CA ARG A 222 6.18 -24.46 -12.06
C ARG A 222 7.58 -24.48 -11.46
N TYR A 223 8.40 -23.46 -11.71
CA TYR A 223 9.65 -23.26 -10.97
C TYR A 223 9.41 -22.56 -9.63
N ILE A 224 8.26 -21.93 -9.46
CA ILE A 224 7.82 -21.34 -8.20
C ILE A 224 6.44 -21.89 -7.87
N ASP A 225 6.35 -22.64 -6.77
CA ASP A 225 5.15 -23.32 -6.33
C ASP A 225 4.51 -22.59 -5.13
N THR A 226 5.25 -21.77 -4.38
CA THR A 226 4.74 -21.12 -3.15
C THR A 226 4.27 -19.67 -3.31
N ALA A 227 4.45 -19.04 -4.47
CA ALA A 227 3.99 -17.66 -4.70
C ALA A 227 2.47 -17.51 -4.47
N ILE A 228 2.09 -16.38 -3.86
CA ILE A 228 0.71 -15.91 -3.69
C ILE A 228 0.55 -14.67 -4.58
N MET A 229 -0.19 -14.81 -5.67
CA MET A 229 -0.28 -13.85 -6.78
C MET A 229 -1.29 -12.73 -6.52
N GLY A 230 -2.34 -12.98 -5.74
CA GLY A 230 -3.44 -12.03 -5.52
C GLY A 230 -3.15 -10.88 -4.55
N LEU A 231 -1.93 -10.77 -4.02
CA LEU A 231 -1.54 -9.74 -3.05
C LEU A 231 -0.23 -9.06 -3.43
N LYS A 232 -0.30 -7.88 -4.04
CA LYS A 232 0.86 -7.04 -4.38
C LYS A 232 0.74 -5.67 -3.69
N PRO A 233 1.86 -5.01 -3.33
CA PRO A 233 3.25 -5.38 -3.65
C PRO A 233 3.88 -6.42 -2.72
N TRP A 234 4.97 -7.03 -3.17
CA TRP A 234 5.77 -7.98 -2.39
C TRP A 234 6.99 -7.28 -1.76
N THR A 235 7.40 -7.73 -0.57
CA THR A 235 8.66 -7.28 0.03
C THR A 235 9.83 -7.81 -0.80
N ARG A 236 10.96 -7.07 -0.82
CA ARG A 236 12.16 -7.53 -1.54
C ARG A 236 12.68 -8.86 -0.99
N ILE A 237 12.54 -9.11 0.32
CA ILE A 237 12.95 -10.37 0.94
C ILE A 237 12.07 -11.56 0.52
N GLU A 238 10.76 -11.35 0.32
CA GLU A 238 9.87 -12.38 -0.22
C GLU A 238 10.23 -12.70 -1.68
N CYS A 239 10.51 -11.67 -2.49
CA CYS A 239 11.00 -11.85 -3.85
C CYS A 239 12.32 -12.65 -3.89
N ALA A 240 13.23 -12.40 -2.95
CA ALA A 240 14.46 -13.18 -2.83
C ALA A 240 14.19 -14.64 -2.46
N ARG A 241 13.23 -14.91 -1.56
CA ARG A 241 12.81 -16.26 -1.19
C ARG A 241 12.24 -17.02 -2.39
N LEU A 242 11.38 -16.39 -3.18
CA LEU A 242 10.83 -16.94 -4.42
C LEU A 242 11.92 -17.16 -5.49
N THR A 243 12.93 -16.28 -5.53
CA THR A 243 14.09 -16.43 -6.42
C THR A 243 14.96 -17.63 -6.04
N ALA A 244 15.14 -17.88 -4.74
CA ALA A 244 15.84 -19.05 -4.23
C ALA A 244 15.10 -20.34 -4.57
N GLU A 245 13.77 -20.38 -4.31
CA GLU A 245 12.92 -21.52 -4.66
C GLU A 245 12.99 -21.85 -6.16
N ALA A 246 12.96 -20.83 -7.03
CA ALA A 246 13.13 -21.03 -8.47
C ALA A 246 14.48 -21.68 -8.81
N GLY A 247 15.55 -21.27 -8.13
CA GLY A 247 16.89 -21.82 -8.29
C GLY A 247 16.96 -23.29 -7.87
N ASP A 248 16.39 -23.63 -6.72
CA ASP A 248 16.39 -25.00 -6.18
C ASP A 248 15.59 -25.94 -7.11
N ASN A 249 14.39 -25.52 -7.52
CA ASN A 249 13.55 -26.27 -8.46
C ASN A 249 14.20 -26.46 -9.85
N LEU A 250 14.99 -25.49 -10.33
CA LEU A 250 15.74 -25.62 -11.58
C LEU A 250 16.86 -26.67 -11.46
N GLN A 251 17.57 -26.71 -10.34
CA GLN A 251 18.63 -27.68 -10.08
C GLN A 251 18.06 -29.11 -9.96
N GLU A 252 17.00 -29.29 -9.18
CA GLU A 252 16.40 -30.60 -8.94
C GLU A 252 15.81 -31.23 -10.21
N ARG A 253 15.19 -30.43 -11.07
CA ARG A 253 14.46 -30.96 -12.23
C ARG A 253 15.37 -31.35 -13.40
N SER A 254 16.67 -31.06 -13.37
CA SER A 254 17.63 -31.35 -14.45
C SER A 254 17.16 -30.90 -15.84
N THR A 255 16.25 -29.92 -15.90
CA THR A 255 15.57 -29.51 -17.13
C THR A 255 16.34 -28.42 -17.88
N LEU A 256 16.61 -28.67 -19.16
CA LEU A 256 17.25 -27.78 -20.15
C LEU A 256 16.47 -26.48 -20.50
N ASN A 257 15.65 -25.92 -19.61
CA ASN A 257 14.91 -24.69 -19.90
C ASN A 257 15.81 -23.46 -19.72
N LYS A 258 16.64 -23.20 -20.73
CA LYS A 258 17.57 -22.06 -20.77
C LYS A 258 16.90 -20.72 -20.53
N ASP A 259 15.64 -20.55 -20.94
CA ASP A 259 14.93 -19.29 -20.72
C ASP A 259 14.62 -19.10 -19.22
N ALA A 260 14.16 -20.14 -18.54
CA ALA A 260 13.92 -20.11 -17.09
C ALA A 260 15.21 -19.90 -16.28
N GLU A 261 16.31 -20.57 -16.65
CA GLU A 261 17.63 -20.36 -16.04
C GLU A 261 18.08 -18.89 -16.16
N GLN A 262 17.92 -18.29 -17.34
CA GLN A 262 18.35 -16.91 -17.53
C GLN A 262 17.45 -15.89 -16.82
N LEU A 263 16.14 -16.15 -16.72
CA LEU A 263 15.21 -15.36 -15.90
C LEU A 263 15.59 -15.44 -14.42
N GLN A 264 15.87 -16.64 -13.93
CA GLN A 264 16.30 -16.85 -12.55
C GLN A 264 17.65 -16.17 -12.26
N ALA A 265 18.62 -16.25 -13.18
CA ALA A 265 19.90 -15.55 -13.05
C ALA A 265 19.73 -14.01 -13.03
N ARG A 266 18.75 -13.46 -13.77
CA ARG A 266 18.42 -12.03 -13.73
C ARG A 266 17.86 -11.65 -12.36
N LEU A 267 16.93 -12.45 -11.82
CA LEU A 267 16.37 -12.24 -10.47
C LEU A 267 17.45 -12.34 -9.38
N GLN A 268 18.39 -13.29 -9.49
CA GLN A 268 19.52 -13.38 -8.58
C GLN A 268 20.37 -12.11 -8.57
N GLY A 269 20.56 -11.48 -9.74
CA GLY A 269 21.25 -10.21 -9.84
C GLY A 269 20.49 -9.05 -9.18
N GLU A 270 19.16 -9.02 -9.33
CA GLU A 270 18.28 -8.00 -8.75
C GLU A 270 18.17 -8.10 -7.22
N PHE A 271 18.08 -9.33 -6.70
CA PHE A 271 17.89 -9.63 -5.28
C PHE A 271 19.16 -10.13 -4.60
N ALA A 272 20.34 -9.85 -5.16
CA ALA A 272 21.61 -10.35 -4.64
C ALA A 272 21.85 -9.95 -3.16
N TYR A 273 21.46 -8.72 -2.80
CA TYR A 273 21.53 -8.23 -1.44
C TYR A 273 20.61 -9.04 -0.50
N GLU A 274 19.34 -9.19 -0.87
CA GLU A 274 18.37 -9.93 -0.06
C GLU A 274 18.69 -11.43 0.01
N LEU A 275 19.22 -12.03 -1.05
CA LEU A 275 19.72 -13.40 -1.05
C LEU A 275 20.88 -13.59 -0.05
N ASN A 276 21.75 -12.59 0.10
CA ASN A 276 22.79 -12.59 1.15
C ASN A 276 22.16 -12.56 2.55
N LEU A 277 21.08 -11.80 2.76
CA LEU A 277 20.34 -11.79 4.02
C LEU A 277 19.73 -13.15 4.35
N LEU A 278 19.13 -13.83 3.36
CA LEU A 278 18.62 -15.20 3.53
C LEU A 278 19.72 -16.19 3.93
N GLY A 279 20.99 -15.92 3.57
CA GLY A 279 22.17 -16.67 3.97
C GLY A 279 22.75 -16.32 5.35
N GLY A 280 22.13 -15.42 6.12
CA GLY A 280 22.63 -14.96 7.43
C GLY A 280 23.36 -13.60 7.39
N GLY A 281 23.28 -12.88 6.27
CA GLY A 281 23.84 -11.55 6.08
C GLY A 281 23.35 -10.49 7.09
N ARG A 282 24.00 -9.32 7.11
CA ARG A 282 23.59 -8.19 7.97
C ARG A 282 22.55 -7.33 7.26
N ASN A 283 21.39 -7.14 7.87
CA ASN A 283 20.38 -6.22 7.36
C ASN A 283 20.76 -4.76 7.67
N PHE A 284 21.53 -4.16 6.78
CA PHE A 284 21.92 -2.75 6.77
C PHE A 284 22.21 -2.33 5.33
N THR A 285 21.36 -1.47 4.77
CA THR A 285 21.43 -1.05 3.37
C THR A 285 20.87 0.34 3.16
N ALA A 286 21.39 1.04 2.15
CA ALA A 286 20.87 2.29 1.65
C ALA A 286 21.12 2.32 0.13
N ASN A 287 20.05 2.36 -0.65
CA ASN A 287 20.10 2.21 -2.10
C ASN A 287 19.25 3.28 -2.78
N LEU A 288 19.86 3.96 -3.75
CA LEU A 288 19.12 4.66 -4.80
C LEU A 288 18.57 3.58 -5.74
N GLY A 289 17.26 3.44 -5.81
CA GLY A 289 16.58 2.39 -6.59
C GLY A 289 16.56 2.72 -8.07
N SER A 290 16.04 3.89 -8.44
CA SER A 290 15.99 4.35 -9.82
C SER A 290 15.96 5.87 -9.90
N VAL A 291 16.42 6.40 -11.03
CA VAL A 291 16.15 7.78 -11.47
C VAL A 291 15.68 7.71 -12.92
N TYR A 292 14.62 8.43 -13.26
CA TYR A 292 14.02 8.34 -14.59
C TYR A 292 13.39 9.66 -15.04
N THR A 293 13.26 9.77 -16.35
CA THR A 293 12.41 10.75 -17.01
C THR A 293 11.45 10.02 -17.93
N ARG A 294 10.19 10.43 -17.93
CA ARG A 294 9.11 9.85 -18.74
C ARG A 294 8.40 10.98 -19.47
N ALA A 295 8.21 10.82 -20.77
CA ALA A 295 7.40 11.70 -21.60
C ALA A 295 6.19 10.92 -22.12
N VAL A 296 5.01 11.54 -22.05
CA VAL A 296 3.76 10.97 -22.57
C VAL A 296 3.12 12.00 -23.50
N SER A 297 3.11 11.72 -24.80
CA SER A 297 2.50 12.59 -25.81
C SER A 297 1.19 12.00 -26.29
N ILE A 298 0.09 12.75 -26.16
CA ILE A 298 -1.25 12.34 -26.58
C ILE A 298 -1.73 13.28 -27.69
N SER A 299 -2.05 12.75 -28.87
CA SER A 299 -2.34 13.56 -30.06
C SER A 299 -3.70 14.27 -30.05
N GLY A 300 -4.70 13.68 -29.37
CA GLY A 300 -6.08 14.16 -29.35
C GLY A 300 -6.68 14.13 -27.94
N PRO A 301 -7.98 14.43 -27.79
CA PRO A 301 -8.63 14.49 -26.49
C PRO A 301 -8.70 13.08 -25.87
N PRO A 302 -8.02 12.83 -24.74
CA PRO A 302 -8.08 11.54 -24.08
C PRO A 302 -9.38 11.37 -23.28
N LEU A 303 -9.70 10.12 -22.94
CA LEU A 303 -10.64 9.79 -21.87
C LEU A 303 -9.93 9.90 -20.52
N THR A 304 -10.46 10.72 -19.61
CA THR A 304 -9.81 11.07 -18.33
C THR A 304 -10.68 10.74 -17.11
N ASP A 305 -11.84 10.13 -17.29
CA ASP A 305 -12.82 9.86 -16.23
C ASP A 305 -13.13 8.37 -16.15
N SER A 306 -12.29 7.65 -15.41
CA SER A 306 -12.48 6.21 -15.15
C SER A 306 -13.77 5.86 -14.42
N TYR A 307 -14.43 6.84 -13.78
CA TYR A 307 -15.63 6.60 -12.99
C TYR A 307 -16.91 6.60 -13.84
N HIS A 308 -16.94 7.40 -14.90
CA HIS A 308 -18.10 7.53 -15.80
C HIS A 308 -17.84 7.07 -17.23
N PHE A 309 -16.69 7.41 -17.80
CA PHE A 309 -16.50 7.42 -19.25
C PHE A 309 -15.31 6.59 -19.75
N GLY A 310 -14.51 6.03 -18.86
CA GLY A 310 -13.29 5.30 -19.18
C GLY A 310 -12.04 6.17 -19.16
N GLN A 311 -10.88 5.54 -19.41
CA GLN A 311 -9.59 6.18 -19.23
C GLN A 311 -8.57 5.70 -20.27
N THR A 312 -7.92 6.65 -20.96
CA THR A 312 -6.91 6.35 -21.99
C THR A 312 -5.60 5.83 -21.38
N MET A 313 -5.14 6.46 -20.29
CA MET A 313 -3.97 6.04 -19.52
C MET A 313 -4.42 5.51 -18.16
N ALA A 314 -4.55 4.19 -18.05
CA ALA A 314 -4.98 3.51 -16.83
C ALA A 314 -3.80 2.91 -16.05
N TYR A 315 -3.99 2.66 -14.76
CA TYR A 315 -3.04 1.95 -13.89
C TYR A 315 -1.68 2.66 -13.76
N ASP A 316 -1.72 4.00 -13.80
CA ASP A 316 -0.54 4.88 -13.85
C ASP A 316 -0.40 5.75 -12.59
N PHE A 317 -0.76 5.20 -11.41
CA PHE A 317 -0.58 5.82 -10.09
C PHE A 317 -1.29 7.18 -9.94
N GLY A 318 -2.44 7.34 -10.61
CA GLY A 318 -3.20 8.59 -10.66
C GLY A 318 -2.42 9.78 -11.22
N ARG A 319 -1.41 9.54 -12.07
CA ARG A 319 -0.66 10.61 -12.73
C ARG A 319 -1.62 11.44 -13.60
N PRO A 320 -1.54 12.79 -13.55
CA PRO A 320 -2.35 13.62 -14.42
C PRO A 320 -1.85 13.48 -15.87
N PHE A 321 -2.78 13.44 -16.81
CA PHE A 321 -2.49 13.47 -18.24
C PHE A 321 -3.59 14.22 -18.99
N GLU A 322 -3.19 14.98 -20.01
CA GLU A 322 -4.08 15.67 -20.93
C GLU A 322 -3.57 15.58 -22.36
N GLN A 323 -4.36 16.06 -23.32
CA GLN A 323 -3.91 16.21 -24.71
C GLN A 323 -2.62 17.05 -24.77
N GLY A 324 -1.63 16.58 -25.54
CA GLY A 324 -0.32 17.21 -25.69
C GLY A 324 0.78 16.45 -24.95
N THR A 325 1.86 17.17 -24.62
CA THR A 325 3.05 16.58 -23.98
C THR A 325 2.94 16.68 -22.46
N ASN A 326 2.83 15.53 -21.81
CA ASN A 326 2.90 15.33 -20.38
C ASN A 326 4.30 14.81 -20.02
N GLY A 327 4.72 14.97 -18.76
CA GLY A 327 6.05 14.53 -18.35
C GLY A 327 6.17 14.24 -16.87
N GLN A 328 7.05 13.29 -16.55
CA GLN A 328 7.45 12.97 -15.19
C GLN A 328 8.97 12.88 -15.09
N ILE A 329 9.55 13.44 -14.03
CA ILE A 329 10.94 13.23 -13.67
C ILE A 329 10.95 12.75 -12.24
N GLY A 330 11.47 11.54 -12.01
CA GLY A 330 11.33 10.88 -10.72
C GLY A 330 12.54 10.08 -10.30
N GLY A 331 12.50 9.67 -9.04
CA GLY A 331 13.48 8.75 -8.50
C GLY A 331 12.98 8.05 -7.25
N SER A 332 13.65 6.96 -6.89
CA SER A 332 13.34 6.18 -5.70
C SER A 332 14.58 5.91 -4.86
N PHE A 333 14.39 5.91 -3.54
CA PHE A 333 15.40 5.60 -2.54
C PHE A 333 14.81 4.64 -1.51
N SER A 334 15.65 3.76 -0.99
CA SER A 334 15.29 2.86 0.10
C SER A 334 16.46 2.69 1.06
N ALA A 335 16.16 2.46 2.33
CA ALA A 335 17.15 2.05 3.32
C ALA A 335 16.53 1.05 4.29
N ALA A 336 17.33 0.14 4.82
CA ALA A 336 16.90 -0.81 5.84
C ALA A 336 18.01 -1.04 6.87
N ALA A 337 17.63 -1.21 8.13
CA ALA A 337 18.54 -1.49 9.24
C ALA A 337 17.79 -2.30 10.32
N GLY A 338 18.26 -3.53 10.61
CA GLY A 338 17.60 -4.39 11.59
C GLY A 338 16.12 -4.63 11.24
N PRO A 339 15.16 -4.34 12.13
CA PRO A 339 13.73 -4.48 11.84
C PRO A 339 13.14 -3.33 11.02
N LEU A 340 13.87 -2.24 10.78
CA LEU A 340 13.34 -1.04 10.16
C LEU A 340 13.67 -0.97 8.66
N ALA A 341 12.74 -0.47 7.86
CA ALA A 341 13.04 -0.03 6.48
C ALA A 341 12.23 1.20 6.09
N VAL A 342 12.79 2.04 5.23
CA VAL A 342 12.16 3.22 4.65
C VAL A 342 12.23 3.14 3.13
N TYR A 343 11.21 3.66 2.47
CA TYR A 343 11.13 3.76 1.02
C TYR A 343 10.50 5.09 0.62
N VAL A 344 11.08 5.75 -0.38
CA VAL A 344 10.56 6.99 -0.95
C VAL A 344 10.68 6.93 -2.46
N ARG A 345 9.59 7.21 -3.17
CA ARG A 345 9.51 7.45 -4.61
C ARG A 345 8.82 8.79 -4.84
N ALA A 346 9.52 9.71 -5.48
CA ALA A 346 9.06 11.06 -5.71
C ALA A 346 9.17 11.43 -7.19
N GLU A 347 8.27 12.31 -7.65
CA GLU A 347 8.23 12.81 -9.02
C GLU A 347 7.94 14.30 -9.07
N TYR A 348 8.54 14.99 -10.04
CA TYR A 348 7.95 16.19 -10.61
C TYR A 348 7.07 15.79 -11.79
N GLN A 349 5.82 16.26 -11.81
CA GLN A 349 4.80 15.90 -12.79
C GLN A 349 4.32 17.15 -13.54
N HIS A 350 4.22 17.02 -14.86
CA HIS A 350 3.67 18.01 -15.77
C HIS A 350 2.52 17.42 -16.59
N ALA A 351 1.41 18.15 -16.65
CA ALA A 351 0.32 17.91 -17.61
C ALA A 351 -0.19 19.25 -18.16
N PRO A 352 -0.52 19.36 -19.46
CA PRO A 352 -1.15 20.55 -20.03
C PRO A 352 -2.51 20.89 -19.40
N SER A 353 -3.04 22.07 -19.71
CA SER A 353 -4.42 22.42 -19.39
C SER A 353 -5.40 21.77 -20.37
N ALA A 354 -6.62 21.50 -19.93
CA ALA A 354 -7.69 20.98 -20.77
C ALA A 354 -8.97 21.83 -20.69
N PRO A 355 -9.82 21.80 -21.73
CA PRO A 355 -11.13 22.45 -21.68
C PRO A 355 -11.99 21.86 -20.55
N GLY A 356 -12.92 22.67 -20.04
CA GLY A 356 -13.88 22.21 -19.03
C GLY A 356 -14.93 21.28 -19.62
N LEU A 357 -15.70 20.62 -18.75
CA LEU A 357 -16.78 19.72 -19.15
C LEU A 357 -17.88 20.48 -19.90
N SER A 358 -18.48 19.81 -20.89
CA SER A 358 -19.63 20.37 -21.60
C SER A 358 -20.87 20.38 -20.69
N PRO A 359 -21.85 21.28 -20.92
CA PRO A 359 -23.07 21.32 -20.11
C PRO A 359 -23.86 20.00 -20.11
N SER A 360 -23.82 19.24 -21.21
CA SER A 360 -24.47 17.93 -21.29
C SER A 360 -23.80 16.90 -20.38
N VAL A 361 -22.46 16.90 -20.33
CA VAL A 361 -21.68 16.02 -19.44
C VAL A 361 -21.92 16.38 -17.98
N VAL A 362 -21.90 17.66 -17.63
CA VAL A 362 -22.17 18.13 -16.25
C VAL A 362 -23.57 17.72 -15.80
N ASN A 363 -24.58 17.90 -16.66
CA ASN A 363 -25.94 17.48 -16.35
C ASN A 363 -26.06 15.95 -16.23
N PHE A 364 -25.31 15.20 -17.03
CA PHE A 364 -25.28 13.73 -16.89
C PHE A 364 -24.71 13.31 -15.54
N ILE A 365 -23.52 13.80 -15.16
CA ILE A 365 -22.88 13.48 -13.88
C ILE A 365 -23.81 13.83 -12.71
N SER A 366 -24.46 15.00 -12.77
CA SER A 366 -25.45 15.42 -11.78
C SER A 366 -26.56 14.41 -11.54
N GLN A 367 -27.09 13.82 -12.61
CA GLN A 367 -28.19 12.84 -12.55
C GLN A 367 -27.69 11.45 -12.14
N ALA A 368 -26.55 11.03 -12.70
CA ALA A 368 -25.92 9.74 -12.47
C ALA A 368 -25.46 9.58 -11.01
N ASP A 369 -24.67 10.52 -10.51
CA ASP A 369 -24.13 10.46 -9.15
C ASP A 369 -25.21 10.67 -8.09
N GLY A 370 -26.25 11.44 -8.44
CA GLY A 370 -27.42 11.65 -7.60
C GLY A 370 -28.38 10.47 -7.53
N GLY A 371 -28.09 9.36 -8.23
CA GLY A 371 -28.92 8.16 -8.19
C GLY A 371 -30.31 8.33 -8.79
N VAL A 372 -30.51 9.25 -9.74
CA VAL A 372 -31.86 9.60 -10.22
C VAL A 372 -32.56 8.43 -10.91
N ALA A 373 -31.80 7.51 -11.52
CA ALA A 373 -32.31 6.28 -12.11
C ALA A 373 -33.07 5.38 -11.11
N ILE A 374 -32.77 5.50 -9.81
CA ILE A 374 -33.40 4.72 -8.72
C ILE A 374 -34.21 5.62 -7.76
N GLY A 375 -34.58 6.83 -8.19
CA GLY A 375 -35.41 7.75 -7.40
C GLY A 375 -34.64 8.70 -6.48
N GLY A 376 -33.32 8.76 -6.60
CA GLY A 376 -32.48 9.78 -5.98
C GLY A 376 -32.71 11.18 -6.54
N LYS A 377 -31.91 12.15 -6.08
CA LYS A 377 -32.01 13.56 -6.49
C LYS A 377 -30.73 13.99 -7.20
N PRO A 378 -30.82 14.81 -8.26
CA PRO A 378 -29.63 15.27 -8.94
C PRO A 378 -28.75 16.09 -8.00
N ILE A 379 -27.44 15.86 -8.09
CA ILE A 379 -26.42 16.68 -7.41
C ILE A 379 -26.48 18.11 -7.96
N PRO A 380 -26.46 19.16 -7.14
CA PRO A 380 -26.38 20.53 -7.62
C PRO A 380 -25.19 20.73 -8.57
N VAL A 381 -25.42 21.23 -9.78
CA VAL A 381 -24.36 21.41 -10.80
C VAL A 381 -23.20 22.30 -10.35
N SER A 382 -23.42 23.15 -9.33
CA SER A 382 -22.38 23.96 -8.68
C SER A 382 -21.37 23.15 -7.87
N GLU A 383 -21.70 21.92 -7.50
CA GLU A 383 -20.83 20.99 -6.77
C GLU A 383 -19.98 20.13 -7.71
N ILE A 384 -20.30 20.13 -9.02
CA ILE A 384 -19.55 19.41 -10.04
C ILE A 384 -18.46 20.31 -10.61
N SER A 385 -17.22 19.83 -10.59
CA SER A 385 -16.08 20.54 -11.16
C SER A 385 -16.15 20.57 -12.69
N SER A 386 -16.74 21.63 -13.26
CA SER A 386 -16.89 21.80 -14.72
C SER A 386 -15.96 22.85 -15.34
N ALA A 387 -15.16 23.54 -14.53
CA ALA A 387 -14.24 24.57 -15.01
C ALA A 387 -13.11 23.97 -15.87
N PRO A 388 -12.46 24.75 -16.75
CA PRO A 388 -11.25 24.31 -17.45
C PRO A 388 -10.21 23.76 -16.48
N VAL A 389 -9.62 22.63 -16.83
CA VAL A 389 -8.56 22.00 -16.04
C VAL A 389 -7.29 22.83 -16.21
N GLY A 390 -6.76 23.34 -15.10
CA GLY A 390 -5.49 24.08 -15.12
C GLY A 390 -4.31 23.16 -15.42
N ALA A 391 -3.28 23.68 -16.09
CA ALA A 391 -2.05 22.93 -16.31
C ALA A 391 -1.43 22.51 -14.97
N VAL A 392 -1.02 21.25 -14.86
CA VAL A 392 -0.42 20.70 -13.66
C VAL A 392 1.10 20.79 -13.74
N ASN A 393 1.72 21.35 -12.70
CA ASN A 393 3.16 21.41 -12.52
C ASN A 393 3.44 21.24 -11.02
N ARG A 394 3.75 20.03 -10.57
CA ARG A 394 3.84 19.73 -9.13
C ARG A 394 4.92 18.71 -8.81
N ALA A 395 5.58 18.89 -7.67
CA ALA A 395 6.32 17.81 -7.03
C ALA A 395 5.36 16.95 -6.20
N ARG A 396 5.56 15.63 -6.21
CA ARG A 396 4.66 14.69 -5.56
C ARG A 396 5.41 13.45 -5.08
N LEU A 397 4.99 12.95 -3.91
CA LEU A 397 5.33 11.61 -3.44
C LEU A 397 4.33 10.61 -4.03
N LEU A 398 4.86 9.60 -4.72
CA LEU A 398 4.09 8.43 -5.12
C LEU A 398 4.00 7.48 -3.92
N ASP A 399 5.05 6.73 -3.65
CA ASP A 399 5.16 5.90 -2.46
C ASP A 399 6.13 6.55 -1.46
N ALA A 400 5.76 6.65 -0.19
CA ALA A 400 6.64 7.18 0.85
C ALA A 400 6.22 6.58 2.19
N TYR A 401 6.98 5.60 2.68
CA TYR A 401 6.60 4.85 3.88
C TYR A 401 7.81 4.41 4.70
N ALA A 402 7.54 4.21 5.99
CA ALA A 402 8.43 3.53 6.93
C ALA A 402 7.80 2.19 7.34
N THR A 403 8.64 1.22 7.64
CA THR A 403 8.22 -0.12 8.06
C THR A 403 8.98 -0.57 9.29
N VAL A 404 8.32 -1.39 10.11
CA VAL A 404 8.93 -2.15 11.20
C VAL A 404 8.48 -3.61 11.11
N ASN A 405 9.45 -4.52 11.08
CA ASN A 405 9.26 -5.96 11.10
C ASN A 405 9.33 -6.49 12.54
N LEU A 406 8.30 -7.22 12.94
CA LEU A 406 8.17 -7.85 14.24
C LEU A 406 7.83 -9.32 14.00
N SER A 407 8.83 -10.19 13.98
CA SER A 407 8.69 -11.54 13.41
C SER A 407 8.05 -11.47 12.02
N ASN A 408 7.23 -12.44 11.63
CA ASN A 408 6.62 -12.46 10.30
C ASN A 408 5.51 -11.42 10.06
N TRP A 409 5.44 -10.36 10.87
CA TRP A 409 4.51 -9.24 10.68
C TRP A 409 5.29 -7.98 10.38
N GLN A 410 4.85 -7.24 9.37
CA GLN A 410 5.40 -5.96 9.00
C GLN A 410 4.32 -4.90 9.12
N ILE A 411 4.57 -3.90 9.97
CA ILE A 411 3.74 -2.71 10.08
C ILE A 411 4.36 -1.66 9.15
N VAL A 412 3.56 -1.14 8.24
CA VAL A 412 3.90 -0.12 7.27
C VAL A 412 3.12 1.12 7.62
N ILE A 413 3.77 2.28 7.61
CA ILE A 413 3.08 3.53 7.77
C ILE A 413 3.57 4.58 6.79
N GLY A 414 2.62 5.20 6.10
CA GLY A 414 2.85 6.22 5.09
C GLY A 414 2.00 5.95 3.86
N ARG A 415 2.50 6.40 2.72
CA ARG A 415 1.81 6.35 1.44
C ARG A 415 2.26 5.14 0.63
N GLN A 416 1.32 4.33 0.15
CA GLN A 416 1.66 3.12 -0.59
C GLN A 416 0.62 2.72 -1.66
N SER A 417 1.13 2.32 -2.82
CA SER A 417 0.37 1.72 -3.92
C SER A 417 0.11 0.24 -3.66
N LEU A 418 -1.10 -0.25 -3.99
CA LEU A 418 -1.50 -1.65 -3.82
C LEU A 418 -2.13 -2.18 -5.12
N ASP A 419 -2.06 -3.50 -5.33
CA ASP A 419 -2.81 -4.20 -6.37
C ASP A 419 -3.22 -5.58 -5.85
N TRP A 420 -4.53 -5.79 -5.73
CA TRP A 420 -5.13 -6.98 -5.13
C TRP A 420 -5.65 -7.96 -6.20
N ALA A 421 -4.91 -8.14 -7.30
CA ALA A 421 -5.29 -9.11 -8.34
C ALA A 421 -4.12 -9.99 -8.80
N PRO A 422 -4.43 -11.22 -9.27
CA PRO A 422 -3.42 -12.12 -9.79
C PRO A 422 -2.91 -11.70 -11.19
N GLY A 423 -3.78 -11.18 -12.06
CA GLY A 423 -3.52 -10.94 -13.49
C GLY A 423 -3.02 -9.54 -13.86
N PRO A 424 -2.69 -9.31 -15.14
CA PRO A 424 -2.22 -8.02 -15.67
C PRO A 424 -3.29 -6.94 -15.87
N GLY A 425 -4.59 -7.26 -15.86
CA GLY A 425 -5.66 -6.25 -15.98
C GLY A 425 -6.04 -5.55 -14.68
N ASN A 426 -5.29 -5.79 -13.58
CA ASN A 426 -5.46 -5.21 -12.25
C ASN A 426 -6.79 -5.56 -11.54
N SER A 427 -6.87 -5.27 -10.24
CA SER A 427 -8.01 -5.66 -9.39
C SER A 427 -9.29 -4.85 -9.60
N MET A 428 -10.42 -5.53 -9.42
CA MET A 428 -11.77 -4.97 -9.32
C MET A 428 -11.98 -4.23 -7.99
N MET A 429 -11.29 -4.62 -6.90
CA MET A 429 -11.47 -3.96 -5.60
C MET A 429 -10.41 -2.89 -5.32
N TRP A 430 -9.12 -3.17 -5.52
CA TRP A 430 -8.07 -2.19 -5.21
C TRP A 430 -6.84 -2.35 -6.11
N ASN A 431 -6.52 -1.30 -6.87
CA ASN A 431 -5.37 -1.27 -7.77
C ASN A 431 -4.60 0.06 -7.74
N ASN A 432 -3.63 0.20 -8.65
CA ASN A 432 -2.75 1.36 -8.77
C ASN A 432 -3.21 2.38 -9.84
N ASN A 433 -4.48 2.35 -10.25
CA ASN A 433 -5.07 3.40 -11.07
C ASN A 433 -5.18 4.72 -10.30
N VAL A 434 -5.42 4.61 -9.00
CA VAL A 434 -5.47 5.74 -8.09
C VAL A 434 -4.09 6.23 -7.68
N GLU A 435 -4.06 7.46 -7.18
CA GLU A 435 -2.92 7.97 -6.44
C GLU A 435 -2.73 7.13 -5.15
N PRO A 436 -1.49 6.84 -4.76
CA PRO A 436 -1.22 6.05 -3.55
C PRO A 436 -1.80 6.70 -2.30
N VAL A 437 -2.40 5.89 -1.43
CA VAL A 437 -3.18 6.33 -0.27
C VAL A 437 -2.33 6.35 1.00
N ASP A 438 -2.55 7.34 1.87
CA ASP A 438 -1.93 7.41 3.19
C ASP A 438 -2.61 6.41 4.14
N MET A 439 -1.83 5.47 4.69
CA MET A 439 -2.35 4.34 5.46
C MET A 439 -1.40 3.86 6.57
N VAL A 440 -2.00 3.21 7.56
CA VAL A 440 -1.33 2.25 8.44
C VAL A 440 -1.70 0.86 7.93
N ARG A 441 -0.70 0.10 7.48
CA ARG A 441 -0.88 -1.23 6.89
C ARG A 441 -0.14 -2.28 7.70
N VAL A 442 -0.71 -3.47 7.81
CA VAL A 442 -0.14 -4.63 8.50
C VAL A 442 -0.20 -5.81 7.54
N VAL A 443 0.96 -6.37 7.23
CA VAL A 443 1.10 -7.52 6.33
C VAL A 443 1.96 -8.60 6.95
N ASN A 444 1.91 -9.82 6.41
CA ASN A 444 2.99 -10.78 6.61
C ASN A 444 3.86 -10.87 5.33
N PRO A 445 5.17 -10.57 5.42
CA PRO A 445 6.07 -10.68 4.29
C PRO A 445 6.15 -12.09 3.71
N GLU A 446 6.27 -13.11 4.56
CA GLU A 446 6.33 -14.51 4.13
C GLU A 446 4.99 -15.20 4.44
N PRO A 447 4.44 -16.02 3.52
CA PRO A 447 3.28 -16.86 3.81
C PRO A 447 3.57 -17.84 4.96
N PHE A 448 2.57 -18.11 5.82
CA PHE A 448 2.71 -19.07 6.92
C PHE A 448 1.48 -19.98 7.05
N GLU A 449 1.66 -21.17 7.63
CA GLU A 449 0.55 -22.09 7.89
C GLU A 449 -0.15 -21.77 9.21
N LEU A 450 -1.47 -21.82 9.21
CA LEU A 450 -2.28 -21.67 10.42
C LEU A 450 -2.20 -22.93 11.30
N PRO A 451 -2.27 -22.81 12.64
CA PRO A 451 -2.16 -23.95 13.55
C PRO A 451 -3.41 -24.85 13.55
N GLY A 452 -3.25 -26.07 14.07
CA GLY A 452 -4.36 -27.00 14.28
C GLY A 452 -4.95 -27.55 12.98
N PHE A 453 -6.29 -27.64 12.91
CA PHE A 453 -6.97 -28.13 11.70
C PHE A 453 -6.88 -27.13 10.53
N LEU A 454 -6.59 -25.86 10.79
CA LEU A 454 -6.47 -24.81 9.77
C LEU A 454 -5.21 -24.94 8.91
N ARG A 455 -4.24 -25.78 9.31
CA ARG A 455 -3.05 -26.09 8.48
C ARG A 455 -3.41 -26.65 7.09
N HIS A 456 -4.58 -27.28 6.98
CA HIS A 456 -5.07 -27.85 5.72
C HIS A 456 -5.47 -26.78 4.69
N LEU A 457 -5.55 -25.51 5.08
CA LEU A 457 -5.70 -24.38 4.16
C LEU A 457 -4.40 -24.04 3.43
N GLY A 458 -3.26 -24.63 3.83
CA GLY A 458 -1.95 -24.35 3.30
C GLY A 458 -1.40 -22.99 3.77
N PRO A 459 -0.35 -22.48 3.09
CA PRO A 459 0.22 -21.18 3.37
C PRO A 459 -0.80 -20.06 3.20
N VAL A 460 -0.82 -19.12 4.16
CA VAL A 460 -1.72 -17.98 4.20
C VAL A 460 -0.93 -16.68 4.18
N ARG A 461 -1.44 -15.70 3.45
CA ARG A 461 -0.95 -14.32 3.45
C ARG A 461 -2.09 -13.35 3.68
N PHE A 462 -1.82 -12.29 4.43
CA PHE A 462 -2.71 -11.25 4.88
C PHE A 462 -2.20 -9.90 4.44
N ASP A 463 -3.13 -9.02 4.11
CA ASP A 463 -2.92 -7.62 3.85
C ASP A 463 -4.07 -6.83 4.47
N GLN A 464 -3.77 -5.96 5.43
CA GLN A 464 -4.79 -5.18 6.12
C GLN A 464 -4.32 -3.75 6.26
N PHE A 465 -5.21 -2.78 6.06
CA PHE A 465 -4.86 -1.39 6.29
C PHE A 465 -6.03 -0.55 6.77
N PHE A 466 -5.68 0.56 7.41
CA PHE A 466 -6.58 1.66 7.73
C PHE A 466 -5.99 2.92 7.10
N GLY A 467 -6.73 3.55 6.20
CA GLY A 467 -6.29 4.69 5.41
C GLY A 467 -7.33 5.79 5.32
N ARG A 468 -6.94 6.90 4.70
CA ARG A 468 -7.81 8.05 4.44
C ARG A 468 -7.81 8.36 2.95
N LEU A 469 -9.00 8.43 2.35
CA LEU A 469 -9.13 8.81 0.95
C LEU A 469 -9.23 10.33 0.79
N GLU A 470 -8.91 10.82 -0.41
CA GLU A 470 -8.87 12.24 -0.74
C GLU A 470 -9.61 12.53 -2.05
N GLY A 471 -9.98 13.79 -2.27
CA GLY A 471 -10.60 14.26 -3.52
C GLY A 471 -12.08 13.97 -3.69
N HIS A 472 -12.80 13.70 -2.59
CA HIS A 472 -14.24 13.40 -2.63
C HIS A 472 -15.07 14.69 -2.45
N PRO A 473 -15.81 15.17 -3.47
CA PRO A 473 -16.73 16.30 -3.34
C PRO A 473 -17.90 16.04 -2.38
N TYR A 474 -18.45 14.82 -2.32
CA TYR A 474 -19.73 14.56 -1.64
C TYR A 474 -19.56 14.31 -0.14
N ILE A 475 -18.72 13.34 0.23
CA ILE A 475 -18.35 13.06 1.62
C ILE A 475 -16.84 13.30 1.78
N PRO A 476 -16.41 14.54 2.10
CA PRO A 476 -14.99 14.86 2.11
C PRO A 476 -14.20 14.11 3.20
N ARG A 477 -13.06 13.55 2.78
CA ARG A 477 -12.05 12.86 3.62
C ARG A 477 -12.61 11.62 4.35
N PRO A 478 -13.19 10.65 3.64
CA PRO A 478 -13.64 9.42 4.26
C PRO A 478 -12.44 8.55 4.66
N PHE A 479 -12.64 7.68 5.64
CA PHE A 479 -11.66 6.67 6.06
C PHE A 479 -12.04 5.33 5.46
N VAL A 480 -11.03 4.53 5.12
CA VAL A 480 -11.20 3.17 4.66
C VAL A 480 -10.46 2.21 5.59
N TYR A 481 -11.09 1.10 5.95
CA TYR A 481 -10.37 -0.05 6.46
C TYR A 481 -10.57 -1.22 5.50
N ALA A 482 -9.49 -1.93 5.19
CA ALA A 482 -9.52 -3.03 4.25
C ALA A 482 -8.70 -4.21 4.78
N GLN A 483 -9.12 -5.41 4.41
CA GLN A 483 -8.56 -6.68 4.84
C GLN A 483 -8.67 -7.67 3.70
N LYS A 484 -7.56 -8.28 3.33
CA LYS A 484 -7.53 -9.36 2.35
C LYS A 484 -6.63 -10.47 2.85
N PHE A 485 -7.02 -11.70 2.56
CA PHE A 485 -6.15 -12.84 2.78
C PHE A 485 -6.25 -13.84 1.65
N ASN A 486 -5.11 -14.47 1.33
CA ASN A 486 -5.00 -15.49 0.32
C ASN A 486 -4.47 -16.77 0.94
N ILE A 487 -5.04 -17.90 0.54
CA ILE A 487 -4.68 -19.25 0.97
C ILE A 487 -4.27 -20.10 -0.23
N LYS A 488 -3.37 -21.05 0.00
CA LYS A 488 -2.95 -22.02 -1.03
C LYS A 488 -3.19 -23.45 -0.58
N PRO A 489 -4.46 -23.92 -0.54
CA PRO A 489 -4.81 -25.25 -0.04
C PRO A 489 -4.15 -26.39 -0.83
N PHE A 490 -3.86 -26.14 -2.11
CA PHE A 490 -3.11 -27.06 -2.96
C PHE A 490 -2.06 -26.29 -3.76
N PRO A 491 -0.92 -26.91 -4.15
CA PRO A 491 0.09 -26.24 -4.98
C PRO A 491 -0.42 -25.72 -6.34
N PHE A 492 -1.59 -26.15 -6.77
CA PHE A 492 -2.24 -25.75 -8.02
C PHE A 492 -3.43 -24.80 -7.83
N LEU A 493 -3.81 -24.46 -6.59
CA LEU A 493 -4.97 -23.62 -6.31
C LEU A 493 -4.64 -22.58 -5.23
N GLU A 494 -4.72 -21.31 -5.61
CA GLU A 494 -4.76 -20.15 -4.73
C GLU A 494 -6.19 -19.60 -4.69
N LEU A 495 -6.65 -19.22 -3.51
CA LEU A 495 -7.93 -18.55 -3.29
C LEU A 495 -7.71 -17.34 -2.39
N GLY A 496 -8.26 -16.19 -2.77
CA GLY A 496 -8.23 -14.97 -1.97
C GLY A 496 -9.63 -14.46 -1.64
N PHE A 497 -9.73 -13.82 -0.49
CA PHE A 497 -10.94 -13.21 0.02
C PHE A 497 -10.62 -11.84 0.60
N GLY A 498 -11.29 -10.82 0.10
CA GLY A 498 -11.11 -9.42 0.46
C GLY A 498 -12.38 -8.80 1.01
N ARG A 499 -12.19 -7.79 1.85
CA ARG A 499 -13.23 -6.87 2.28
C ARG A 499 -12.62 -5.49 2.42
N ARG A 500 -13.35 -4.46 2.03
CA ARG A 500 -13.07 -3.10 2.47
C ARG A 500 -14.34 -2.43 2.97
N THR A 501 -14.17 -1.39 3.76
CA THR A 501 -15.28 -0.57 4.22
C THR A 501 -14.88 0.89 4.30
N LEU A 502 -15.67 1.74 3.65
CA LEU A 502 -15.59 3.19 3.75
C LEU A 502 -16.48 3.70 4.88
N ILE A 503 -15.98 4.62 5.70
CA ILE A 503 -16.69 5.17 6.86
C ILE A 503 -16.12 6.54 7.25
N GLY A 504 -16.89 7.36 7.97
CA GLY A 504 -16.43 8.69 8.38
C GLY A 504 -16.61 9.73 7.28
N GLY A 505 -15.73 10.73 7.26
CA GLY A 505 -15.85 11.90 6.40
C GLY A 505 -16.82 12.95 6.93
N THR A 506 -16.78 14.14 6.34
CA THR A 506 -17.66 15.24 6.76
C THR A 506 -19.05 15.05 6.16
N GLY A 507 -20.04 14.74 6.99
CA GLY A 507 -21.41 14.43 6.54
C GLY A 507 -21.70 12.93 6.37
N GLY A 508 -20.68 12.06 6.50
CA GLY A 508 -20.84 10.61 6.47
C GLY A 508 -21.05 9.98 7.85
N ASP A 509 -21.09 8.65 7.89
CA ASP A 509 -21.30 7.91 9.13
C ASP A 509 -20.17 8.14 10.14
N PRO A 510 -20.47 8.51 11.40
CA PRO A 510 -19.44 8.83 12.38
C PRO A 510 -18.43 7.69 12.60
N LEU A 511 -17.14 8.02 12.57
CA LEU A 511 -16.07 7.08 12.93
C LEU A 511 -16.07 6.83 14.45
N THR A 512 -16.88 5.88 14.90
CA THR A 512 -16.95 5.43 16.29
C THR A 512 -16.69 3.94 16.37
N LEU A 513 -16.25 3.44 17.54
CA LEU A 513 -16.08 1.99 17.74
C LEU A 513 -17.41 1.24 17.54
N HIS A 514 -18.55 1.86 17.90
CA HIS A 514 -19.87 1.28 17.68
C HIS A 514 -20.14 1.08 16.19
N ASN A 515 -19.93 2.12 15.38
CA ASN A 515 -20.18 2.06 13.94
C ASN A 515 -19.18 1.13 13.24
N LEU A 516 -17.88 1.18 13.59
CA LEU A 516 -16.88 0.26 13.04
C LEU A 516 -17.22 -1.21 13.30
N LEU A 517 -17.62 -1.55 14.54
CA LEU A 517 -18.07 -2.91 14.86
C LEU A 517 -19.40 -3.23 14.17
N GLY A 518 -20.30 -2.25 14.06
CA GLY A 518 -21.57 -2.36 13.37
C GLY A 518 -21.38 -2.73 11.90
N SER A 519 -20.54 -1.98 11.18
CA SER A 519 -20.11 -2.32 9.82
C SER A 519 -19.51 -3.72 9.79
N TYR A 520 -18.54 -4.02 10.66
CA TYR A 520 -17.80 -5.29 10.65
C TYR A 520 -18.72 -6.52 10.75
N ILE A 521 -19.74 -6.49 11.60
CA ILE A 521 -20.65 -7.62 11.81
C ILE A 521 -21.96 -7.52 11.02
N GLY A 522 -22.12 -6.49 10.17
CA GLY A 522 -23.35 -6.26 9.40
C GLY A 522 -24.55 -5.87 10.25
N ARG A 523 -24.34 -5.19 11.38
CA ARG A 523 -25.41 -4.75 12.27
C ARG A 523 -25.95 -3.40 11.84
N THR A 524 -27.26 -3.37 11.59
CA THR A 524 -28.03 -2.17 11.26
C THR A 524 -28.07 -1.18 12.44
N ASP A 525 -27.85 0.11 12.18
CA ASP A 525 -28.12 1.18 13.13
C ASP A 525 -29.65 1.41 13.20
N PRO A 526 -30.28 1.30 14.38
CA PRO A 526 -31.72 1.50 14.53
C PRO A 526 -32.22 2.91 14.16
N LYS A 527 -31.35 3.92 14.15
CA LYS A 527 -31.71 5.31 13.83
C LYS A 527 -31.74 5.58 12.34
N THR A 528 -30.80 5.02 11.59
CA THR A 528 -30.70 5.21 10.13
C THR A 528 -31.41 4.09 9.37
N GLY A 529 -31.57 2.91 9.97
CA GLY A 529 -32.08 1.72 9.29
C GLY A 529 -31.06 1.10 8.33
N SER A 530 -29.80 1.55 8.34
CA SER A 530 -28.71 1.07 7.47
C SER A 530 -27.55 0.49 8.29
N VAL A 531 -26.73 -0.35 7.65
CA VAL A 531 -25.43 -0.72 8.21
C VAL A 531 -24.51 0.50 8.05
N PRO A 532 -23.78 0.93 9.10
CA PRO A 532 -22.89 2.08 8.97
C PRO A 532 -21.78 1.85 7.93
N GLY A 533 -21.44 2.89 7.18
CA GLY A 533 -20.41 2.83 6.15
C GLY A 533 -20.87 2.10 4.89
N ASP A 534 -19.94 1.97 3.96
CA ASP A 534 -20.10 1.27 2.69
C ASP A 534 -19.13 0.10 2.67
N THR A 535 -19.60 -1.13 2.50
CA THR A 535 -18.77 -2.34 2.65
C THR A 535 -18.81 -3.17 1.39
N GLU A 536 -17.64 -3.38 0.78
CA GLU A 536 -17.53 -4.23 -0.40
C GLU A 536 -16.66 -5.46 -0.13
N THR A 537 -16.92 -6.54 -0.85
CA THR A 537 -16.17 -7.81 -0.74
C THR A 537 -15.57 -8.25 -2.07
N GLU A 538 -14.52 -9.05 -2.00
CA GLU A 538 -13.80 -9.57 -3.15
C GLU A 538 -13.51 -11.06 -2.97
N MET A 539 -13.47 -11.79 -4.09
CA MET A 539 -12.91 -13.13 -4.17
C MET A 539 -11.96 -13.20 -5.37
N ASP A 540 -10.78 -13.79 -5.21
CA ASP A 540 -9.85 -14.05 -6.31
C ASP A 540 -9.36 -15.51 -6.32
N TRP A 541 -8.88 -15.95 -7.49
CA TRP A 541 -8.35 -17.30 -7.65
C TRP A 541 -7.19 -17.33 -8.63
N THR A 542 -6.30 -18.30 -8.41
CA THR A 542 -5.32 -18.75 -9.41
C THR A 542 -5.30 -20.28 -9.43
N PHE A 543 -5.57 -20.86 -10.58
CA PHE A 543 -5.71 -22.29 -10.80
C PHE A 543 -4.76 -22.78 -11.90
N TYR A 544 -3.73 -23.52 -11.50
CA TYR A 544 -2.78 -24.16 -12.41
C TYR A 544 -3.38 -25.48 -12.91
N VAL A 545 -3.80 -25.53 -14.17
CA VAL A 545 -4.60 -26.64 -14.69
C VAL A 545 -3.83 -27.97 -14.61
N PRO A 546 -4.32 -28.99 -13.87
CA PRO A 546 -3.62 -30.27 -13.75
C PRO A 546 -3.30 -30.91 -15.10
N LYS A 547 -2.18 -31.65 -15.18
CA LYS A 547 -1.64 -32.30 -16.41
C LYS A 547 -1.13 -31.35 -17.51
N VAL A 548 -1.57 -30.09 -17.54
CA VAL A 548 -1.06 -29.04 -18.44
C VAL A 548 -0.59 -27.79 -17.66
N ARG A 549 -0.19 -28.02 -16.41
CA ARG A 549 0.12 -26.99 -15.39
C ARG A 549 1.29 -26.08 -15.70
N ASN A 550 2.13 -26.46 -16.67
CA ASN A 550 3.23 -25.66 -17.19
C ASN A 550 2.83 -24.85 -18.45
N TYR A 551 1.57 -24.95 -18.86
CA TYR A 551 1.05 -24.45 -20.13
C TYR A 551 -0.11 -23.47 -19.94
N ILE A 552 -1.07 -23.82 -19.07
CA ILE A 552 -2.32 -23.06 -18.88
C ILE A 552 -2.53 -22.76 -17.38
N VAL A 553 -2.76 -21.49 -17.08
CA VAL A 553 -3.22 -21.01 -15.77
C VAL A 553 -4.54 -20.26 -15.97
N LEU A 554 -5.53 -20.57 -15.15
CA LEU A 554 -6.78 -19.81 -15.07
C LEU A 554 -6.72 -18.94 -13.82
N TYR A 555 -7.11 -17.69 -13.92
CA TYR A 555 -7.10 -16.77 -12.78
C TYR A 555 -8.27 -15.80 -12.90
N GLY A 556 -8.43 -14.93 -11.92
CA GLY A 556 -9.40 -13.84 -11.96
C GLY A 556 -9.80 -13.40 -10.57
N ASP A 557 -10.58 -12.34 -10.53
CA ASP A 557 -11.22 -11.80 -9.35
C ASP A 557 -12.68 -11.45 -9.62
N ALA A 558 -13.43 -11.27 -8.54
CA ALA A 558 -14.82 -10.89 -8.52
C ALA A 558 -15.05 -9.94 -7.34
N TYR A 559 -15.98 -9.03 -7.52
CA TYR A 559 -16.29 -7.95 -6.57
C TYR A 559 -17.76 -8.00 -6.19
N ALA A 560 -18.13 -7.52 -5.01
CA ALA A 560 -19.53 -7.35 -4.61
C ALA A 560 -19.73 -6.13 -3.71
N GLU A 561 -20.76 -5.34 -4.02
CA GLU A 561 -21.15 -4.16 -3.23
C GLU A 561 -21.90 -4.57 -1.95
N ASP A 562 -22.85 -5.51 -2.02
CA ASP A 562 -23.79 -5.79 -0.92
C ASP A 562 -23.74 -7.25 -0.43
N ASP A 563 -23.03 -8.12 -1.14
CA ASP A 563 -22.99 -9.54 -0.84
C ASP A 563 -21.75 -9.88 0.01
N GLY A 564 -21.89 -10.85 0.90
CA GLY A 564 -20.78 -11.29 1.74
C GLY A 564 -19.67 -12.01 0.96
N LEU A 565 -20.01 -12.59 -0.20
CA LEU A 565 -19.08 -13.08 -1.20
C LEU A 565 -19.69 -12.89 -2.61
N PRO A 566 -18.89 -12.55 -3.63
CA PRO A 566 -19.39 -12.36 -5.00
C PRO A 566 -20.15 -13.56 -5.59
N ILE A 567 -19.80 -14.78 -5.18
CA ILE A 567 -20.46 -16.01 -5.66
C ILE A 567 -21.89 -16.21 -5.13
N GLN A 568 -22.33 -15.43 -4.12
CA GLN A 568 -23.68 -15.55 -3.56
C GLN A 568 -24.74 -15.15 -4.57
N ASN A 569 -24.53 -14.05 -5.30
CA ASN A 569 -25.38 -13.62 -6.41
C ASN A 569 -24.55 -13.33 -7.67
N PRO A 570 -24.09 -14.36 -8.40
CA PRO A 570 -23.16 -14.18 -9.52
C PRO A 570 -23.65 -13.23 -10.61
N ALA A 571 -24.96 -13.20 -10.89
CA ALA A 571 -25.53 -12.30 -11.89
C ALA A 571 -25.56 -10.83 -11.43
N ARG A 572 -25.48 -10.56 -10.12
CA ARG A 572 -25.48 -9.20 -9.57
C ARG A 572 -24.08 -8.59 -9.60
N ASN A 573 -23.08 -9.45 -9.42
CA ASN A 573 -21.73 -9.07 -9.03
C ASN A 573 -20.78 -8.99 -10.23
N PRO A 574 -19.83 -8.03 -10.24
CA PRO A 574 -18.79 -7.94 -11.25
C PRO A 574 -17.83 -9.14 -11.29
N TRP A 575 -17.38 -9.48 -12.51
CA TRP A 575 -16.47 -10.61 -12.76
C TRP A 575 -15.32 -10.23 -13.68
N HIS A 576 -14.14 -10.75 -13.38
CA HIS A 576 -12.91 -10.56 -14.15
C HIS A 576 -12.13 -11.88 -14.31
N PRO A 577 -12.64 -12.88 -15.04
CA PRO A 577 -11.90 -14.09 -15.36
C PRO A 577 -10.78 -13.85 -16.40
N GLY A 578 -9.69 -14.60 -16.25
CA GLY A 578 -8.55 -14.59 -17.15
C GLY A 578 -7.91 -15.96 -17.39
N ILE A 579 -7.17 -16.04 -18.49
CA ILE A 579 -6.35 -17.19 -18.87
C ILE A 579 -4.93 -16.71 -19.21
N TYR A 580 -3.93 -17.51 -18.80
CA TYR A 580 -2.53 -17.34 -19.16
C TYR A 580 -2.01 -18.60 -19.86
N ILE A 581 -1.47 -18.42 -21.06
CA ILE A 581 -0.79 -19.44 -21.86
C ILE A 581 0.70 -19.11 -21.86
N THR A 582 1.52 -19.96 -21.24
CA THR A 582 2.93 -19.67 -20.93
C THR A 582 3.86 -19.69 -22.15
N HIS A 583 3.53 -20.48 -23.17
CA HIS A 583 4.30 -20.61 -24.39
C HIS A 583 3.50 -21.25 -25.55
N PHE A 584 3.94 -21.03 -26.80
CA PHE A 584 3.40 -21.72 -27.98
C PHE A 584 4.42 -22.72 -28.57
N PRO A 585 3.99 -23.88 -29.15
CA PRO A 585 4.92 -24.97 -29.48
C PRO A 585 6.01 -24.61 -30.48
N ARG A 586 5.74 -23.66 -31.39
CA ARG A 586 6.71 -23.19 -32.40
C ARG A 586 7.33 -21.83 -32.07
N ILE A 587 6.83 -21.15 -31.04
CA ILE A 587 7.28 -19.82 -30.62
C ILE A 587 7.34 -19.83 -29.07
N PRO A 588 8.29 -20.57 -28.46
CA PRO A 588 8.28 -20.85 -27.03
C PRO A 588 8.51 -19.61 -26.15
N LYS A 589 9.01 -18.52 -26.75
CA LYS A 589 9.25 -17.22 -26.13
C LYS A 589 8.03 -16.29 -26.17
N LEU A 590 6.95 -16.68 -26.84
CA LEU A 590 5.70 -15.93 -26.86
C LEU A 590 4.78 -16.48 -25.78
N ASP A 591 4.30 -15.63 -24.88
CA ASP A 591 3.19 -15.95 -23.99
C ASP A 591 1.97 -15.07 -24.27
N PHE A 592 0.85 -15.46 -23.68
CA PHE A 592 -0.44 -14.85 -23.94
C PHE A 592 -1.32 -14.80 -22.70
N HIS A 593 -1.82 -13.61 -22.39
CA HIS A 593 -2.89 -13.39 -21.42
C HIS A 593 -4.15 -12.93 -22.13
N MET A 594 -5.31 -13.37 -21.63
CA MET A 594 -6.60 -12.82 -22.03
C MET A 594 -7.53 -12.76 -20.85
N GLU A 595 -8.26 -11.67 -20.74
CA GLU A 595 -9.19 -11.39 -19.65
C GLU A 595 -10.50 -10.84 -20.21
N GLY A 596 -11.60 -11.16 -19.53
CA GLY A 596 -12.90 -10.56 -19.76
C GLY A 596 -13.36 -9.89 -18.48
N VAL A 597 -13.84 -8.65 -18.58
CA VAL A 597 -14.29 -7.85 -17.43
C VAL A 597 -15.74 -7.45 -17.64
N SER A 598 -16.56 -7.50 -16.59
CA SER A 598 -17.90 -6.94 -16.59
C SER A 598 -18.25 -6.38 -15.22
N THR A 599 -18.72 -5.13 -15.17
CA THR A 599 -19.25 -4.44 -13.99
C THR A 599 -20.76 -4.17 -14.09
N GLU A 600 -21.41 -4.74 -15.10
CA GLU A 600 -22.85 -4.62 -15.30
C GLU A 600 -23.64 -5.57 -14.36
N GLN A 601 -24.85 -5.16 -13.96
CA GLN A 601 -25.79 -6.03 -13.23
C GLN A 601 -26.46 -7.00 -14.20
N SER A 602 -25.79 -8.12 -14.39
CA SER A 602 -26.13 -9.37 -15.06
C SER A 602 -24.85 -10.25 -15.14
N GLY A 603 -23.68 -9.66 -14.86
CA GLY A 603 -22.39 -10.27 -15.14
C GLY A 603 -22.25 -10.54 -16.64
N LEU A 604 -21.61 -11.65 -16.99
CA LEU A 604 -21.50 -12.08 -18.39
C LEU A 604 -22.82 -12.64 -19.00
N LEU A 605 -23.93 -12.73 -18.25
CA LEU A 605 -25.18 -13.41 -18.65
C LEU A 605 -26.46 -12.57 -18.38
N HIS A 606 -27.19 -12.20 -19.43
CA HIS A 606 -28.37 -11.28 -19.45
C HIS A 606 -29.26 -11.12 -18.20
N GLY A 607 -29.57 -9.85 -17.83
CA GLY A 607 -30.48 -9.40 -16.76
C GLY A 607 -30.80 -7.88 -16.86
N LEU A 608 -31.61 -7.34 -15.94
CA LEU A 608 -31.92 -5.88 -15.82
C LEU A 608 -30.67 -5.11 -15.35
N GLY A 609 -30.28 -4.05 -16.07
CA GLY A 609 -29.07 -3.26 -15.79
C GLY A 609 -29.12 -2.48 -14.46
N ASN A 610 -27.94 -2.13 -13.93
CA ASN A 610 -27.84 -1.33 -12.70
C ASN A 610 -27.88 0.18 -12.94
N HIS A 611 -27.91 0.63 -14.20
CA HIS A 611 -27.92 2.05 -14.58
C HIS A 611 -26.74 2.86 -13.98
N GLY A 612 -25.62 2.21 -13.65
CA GLY A 612 -24.46 2.82 -13.01
C GLY A 612 -24.68 3.27 -11.56
N VAL A 613 -25.73 2.80 -10.88
CA VAL A 613 -26.08 3.18 -9.51
C VAL A 613 -26.07 1.98 -8.56
N PHE A 614 -25.11 1.08 -8.76
CA PHE A 614 -24.91 -0.09 -7.91
C PHE A 614 -23.43 -0.46 -7.76
N ASN A 615 -22.82 -1.06 -8.78
CA ASN A 615 -21.41 -1.44 -8.70
C ASN A 615 -20.52 -0.19 -8.75
N TYR A 616 -19.64 -0.04 -7.75
CA TYR A 616 -18.79 1.14 -7.53
C TYR A 616 -19.55 2.44 -7.19
N TRP A 617 -20.80 2.36 -6.75
CA TRP A 617 -21.59 3.54 -6.37
C TRP A 617 -22.40 3.26 -5.10
N ASN A 618 -22.43 4.24 -4.20
CA ASN A 618 -23.14 4.14 -2.94
C ASN A 618 -24.08 5.34 -2.72
N GLU A 619 -25.18 5.14 -2.00
CA GLU A 619 -26.18 6.19 -1.75
C GLU A 619 -25.67 7.31 -0.82
N LEU A 620 -24.76 7.00 0.11
CA LEU A 620 -24.14 8.00 0.99
C LEU A 620 -22.78 8.44 0.46
N TYR A 621 -21.95 7.47 0.08
CA TYR A 621 -20.60 7.68 -0.43
C TYR A 621 -20.58 7.61 -1.96
N HIS A 622 -21.29 8.50 -2.64
CA HIS A 622 -21.48 8.47 -4.10
C HIS A 622 -20.21 8.24 -4.92
N ASP A 623 -19.09 8.83 -4.50
CA ASP A 623 -17.78 8.75 -5.13
C ASP A 623 -16.77 7.94 -4.31
N GLY A 624 -17.23 7.16 -3.32
CA GLY A 624 -16.41 6.43 -2.35
C GLY A 624 -15.44 5.42 -2.96
N ASN A 625 -15.72 5.03 -4.20
CA ASN A 625 -14.92 4.16 -5.03
C ASN A 625 -13.79 4.90 -5.78
N THR A 626 -13.50 6.16 -5.45
CA THR A 626 -12.49 6.96 -6.15
C THR A 626 -11.43 7.54 -5.22
N VAL A 627 -10.32 7.99 -5.79
CA VAL A 627 -9.36 8.89 -5.13
C VAL A 627 -8.98 9.96 -6.13
N ASN A 628 -9.27 11.22 -5.80
CA ASN A 628 -9.07 12.37 -6.70
C ASN A 628 -9.68 12.13 -8.10
N GLY A 629 -10.88 11.53 -8.15
CA GLY A 629 -11.63 11.25 -9.38
C GLY A 629 -11.19 9.98 -10.15
N ASN A 630 -10.07 9.35 -9.79
CA ASN A 630 -9.66 8.07 -10.36
C ASN A 630 -10.33 6.91 -9.61
N LEU A 631 -10.79 5.90 -10.33
CA LEU A 631 -11.46 4.73 -9.78
C LEU A 631 -10.47 3.80 -9.07
N LEU A 632 -10.81 3.36 -7.85
CA LEU A 632 -10.06 2.38 -7.04
C LEU A 632 -10.11 0.97 -7.64
N GLY A 633 -11.25 0.62 -8.23
CA GLY A 633 -11.51 -0.63 -8.94
C GLY A 633 -11.08 -0.58 -10.41
N ASN A 634 -11.55 -1.54 -11.20
CA ASN A 634 -11.14 -1.72 -12.59
C ASN A 634 -11.62 -0.56 -13.49
N THR A 635 -10.74 -0.05 -14.37
CA THR A 635 -10.99 1.14 -15.19
C THR A 635 -12.00 0.97 -16.32
N VAL A 636 -12.57 -0.24 -16.48
CA VAL A 636 -13.79 -0.43 -17.28
C VAL A 636 -14.95 0.44 -16.77
N GLY A 637 -14.91 0.85 -15.49
CA GLY A 637 -15.84 1.82 -14.92
C GLY A 637 -17.17 1.21 -14.48
N ARG A 638 -18.15 2.07 -14.21
CA ARG A 638 -19.52 1.67 -13.87
C ARG A 638 -20.26 1.17 -15.10
N ASP A 639 -21.00 0.07 -14.93
CA ASP A 639 -21.84 -0.56 -15.97
C ASP A 639 -21.09 -0.77 -17.32
N GLY A 640 -19.85 -1.28 -17.21
CA GLY A 640 -18.93 -1.45 -18.33
C GLY A 640 -18.53 -2.90 -18.57
N ARG A 641 -18.02 -3.17 -19.78
CA ARG A 641 -17.42 -4.46 -20.17
C ARG A 641 -16.10 -4.24 -20.89
N ALA A 642 -15.18 -5.18 -20.71
CA ALA A 642 -13.93 -5.20 -21.45
C ALA A 642 -13.53 -6.61 -21.89
N ILE A 643 -12.87 -6.70 -23.05
CA ILE A 643 -12.03 -7.84 -23.42
C ILE A 643 -10.62 -7.31 -23.59
N GLN A 644 -9.67 -7.93 -22.90
CA GLN A 644 -8.28 -7.50 -22.86
C GLN A 644 -7.36 -8.66 -23.19
N SER A 645 -6.30 -8.41 -23.95
CA SER A 645 -5.34 -9.43 -24.31
C SER A 645 -3.94 -8.86 -24.45
N TRP A 646 -2.96 -9.67 -24.05
CA TRP A 646 -1.53 -9.33 -24.09
C TRP A 646 -0.77 -10.48 -24.73
N PHE A 647 0.06 -10.16 -25.70
CA PHE A 647 0.99 -11.09 -26.33
C PHE A 647 2.41 -10.62 -26.02
N THR A 648 3.12 -11.32 -25.14
CA THR A 648 4.48 -10.93 -24.74
C THR A 648 5.51 -11.84 -25.37
N TYR A 649 6.36 -11.28 -26.20
CA TYR A 649 7.53 -11.95 -26.75
C TYR A 649 8.80 -11.63 -25.96
N TRP A 650 9.39 -12.66 -25.35
CA TRP A 650 10.59 -12.58 -24.54
C TRP A 650 11.85 -12.64 -25.42
N ILE A 651 12.28 -11.49 -25.93
CA ILE A 651 13.50 -11.37 -26.75
C ILE A 651 14.70 -11.89 -25.94
N SER A 652 14.81 -11.43 -24.69
CA SER A 652 15.79 -11.89 -23.71
C SER A 652 15.20 -11.77 -22.30
N PRO A 653 15.85 -12.30 -21.26
CA PRO A 653 15.41 -12.10 -19.88
C PRO A 653 15.29 -10.63 -19.50
N ALA A 654 16.05 -9.75 -20.17
CA ALA A 654 16.10 -8.32 -19.94
C ALA A 654 15.20 -7.50 -20.87
N ASN A 655 14.69 -8.08 -21.96
CA ASN A 655 14.04 -7.34 -23.03
C ASN A 655 12.77 -8.04 -23.49
N THR A 656 11.64 -7.33 -23.47
CA THR A 656 10.33 -7.84 -23.88
C THR A 656 9.71 -6.94 -24.95
N LEU A 657 8.91 -7.56 -25.82
CA LEU A 657 8.03 -6.86 -26.76
C LEU A 657 6.61 -7.36 -26.51
N GLN A 658 5.70 -6.47 -26.13
CA GLN A 658 4.32 -6.79 -25.81
C GLN A 658 3.38 -6.10 -26.79
N PHE A 659 2.41 -6.85 -27.32
CA PHE A 659 1.25 -6.29 -28.01
C PHE A 659 0.03 -6.42 -27.12
N THR A 660 -0.71 -5.33 -26.94
CA THR A 660 -1.93 -5.28 -26.14
C THR A 660 -3.11 -4.91 -27.03
N TYR A 661 -4.22 -5.60 -26.84
CA TYR A 661 -5.51 -5.21 -27.40
C TYR A 661 -6.55 -5.11 -26.29
N ARG A 662 -7.27 -4.01 -26.23
CA ARG A 662 -8.41 -3.82 -25.33
C ARG A 662 -9.62 -3.37 -26.15
N HIS A 663 -10.77 -3.94 -25.85
CA HIS A 663 -12.06 -3.49 -26.32
C HIS A 663 -12.92 -3.21 -25.12
N ASN A 664 -13.33 -1.96 -24.94
CA ASN A 664 -14.11 -1.51 -23.79
C ASN A 664 -15.44 -0.94 -24.27
N THR A 665 -16.48 -1.15 -23.47
CA THR A 665 -17.81 -0.59 -23.67
C THR A 665 -18.41 -0.11 -22.36
N VAL A 666 -19.22 0.93 -22.43
CA VAL A 666 -20.09 1.38 -21.36
C VAL A 666 -21.54 1.25 -21.84
N SER A 667 -22.38 0.65 -20.99
CA SER A 667 -23.78 0.36 -21.29
C SER A 667 -24.59 1.63 -21.60
N SER A 668 -25.53 1.51 -22.54
CA SER A 668 -26.51 2.56 -22.82
C SER A 668 -27.53 2.77 -21.70
N ASP A 669 -27.65 1.80 -20.78
CA ASP A 669 -28.52 1.89 -19.61
C ASP A 669 -27.94 2.83 -18.55
N PHE A 670 -26.61 3.02 -18.55
CA PHE A 670 -25.92 4.00 -17.72
C PHE A 670 -25.67 5.31 -18.48
N VAL A 671 -24.84 5.30 -19.53
CA VAL A 671 -24.53 6.52 -20.30
C VAL A 671 -25.47 6.62 -21.50
N PRO A 672 -26.22 7.73 -21.69
CA PRO A 672 -27.10 7.90 -22.84
C PRO A 672 -26.39 7.66 -24.19
N GLY A 673 -26.86 6.66 -24.93
CA GLY A 673 -26.28 6.23 -26.19
C GLY A 673 -25.08 5.28 -26.06
N GLY A 674 -24.62 4.98 -24.85
CA GLY A 674 -23.47 4.11 -24.56
C GLY A 674 -22.13 4.71 -24.96
N GLY A 675 -21.07 3.92 -24.77
CA GLY A 675 -19.71 4.25 -25.21
C GLY A 675 -18.95 2.99 -25.64
N ALA A 676 -18.05 3.12 -26.61
CA ALA A 676 -17.18 2.04 -27.05
C ALA A 676 -15.84 2.61 -27.55
N TRP A 677 -14.74 2.01 -27.09
CA TRP A 677 -13.38 2.33 -27.55
C TRP A 677 -12.52 1.07 -27.60
N GLN A 678 -11.47 1.13 -28.41
CA GLN A 678 -10.48 0.08 -28.55
C GLN A 678 -9.08 0.63 -28.47
N ASP A 679 -8.22 -0.03 -27.69
CA ASP A 679 -6.81 0.29 -27.60
C ASP A 679 -5.98 -0.81 -28.26
N TYR A 680 -5.04 -0.39 -29.09
CA TYR A 680 -4.01 -1.24 -29.68
C TYR A 680 -2.67 -0.67 -29.26
N SER A 681 -1.91 -1.37 -28.42
CA SER A 681 -0.59 -0.89 -27.99
C SER A 681 0.53 -1.86 -28.28
N VAL A 682 1.71 -1.30 -28.56
CA VAL A 682 2.96 -2.04 -28.65
C VAL A 682 3.92 -1.43 -27.65
N ARG A 683 4.39 -2.25 -26.70
CA ARG A 683 5.33 -1.86 -25.66
C ARG A 683 6.63 -2.64 -25.78
N SER A 684 7.75 -1.95 -25.61
CA SER A 684 9.09 -2.51 -25.55
C SER A 684 9.79 -2.06 -24.28
N ASP A 685 10.19 -3.02 -23.45
CA ASP A 685 10.99 -2.78 -22.26
C ASP A 685 12.39 -3.33 -22.52
N THR A 686 13.41 -2.48 -22.42
CA THR A 686 14.81 -2.85 -22.67
C THR A 686 15.69 -2.43 -21.52
N TYR A 687 16.38 -3.40 -20.90
CA TYR A 687 17.28 -3.16 -19.77
C TYR A 687 18.73 -3.47 -20.17
N LEU A 688 19.60 -2.47 -20.08
CA LEU A 688 21.01 -2.59 -20.43
C LEU A 688 21.84 -3.08 -19.25
N LYS A 689 22.97 -3.75 -19.55
CA LYS A 689 23.92 -4.18 -18.51
C LYS A 689 24.53 -3.02 -17.72
N SER A 690 24.55 -1.82 -18.31
CA SER A 690 25.04 -0.58 -17.68
C SER A 690 24.15 -0.07 -16.54
N GLY A 691 22.93 -0.61 -16.37
CA GLY A 691 21.93 -0.10 -15.42
C GLY A 691 20.93 0.87 -16.06
N PHE A 692 21.21 1.37 -17.26
CA PHE A 692 20.23 2.13 -18.04
C PHE A 692 19.12 1.23 -18.56
N TYR A 693 17.92 1.78 -18.65
CA TYR A 693 16.79 1.11 -19.27
C TYR A 693 15.95 2.10 -20.09
N VAL A 694 15.22 1.57 -21.05
CA VAL A 694 14.24 2.30 -21.85
C VAL A 694 12.95 1.49 -21.87
N LYS A 695 11.83 2.14 -21.52
CA LYS A 695 10.49 1.62 -21.74
C LYS A 695 9.82 2.50 -22.78
N ALA A 696 9.30 1.93 -23.84
CA ALA A 696 8.61 2.66 -24.89
C ALA A 696 7.29 2.00 -25.22
N GLU A 697 6.22 2.77 -25.33
CA GLU A 697 4.90 2.29 -25.72
C GLU A 697 4.27 3.23 -26.74
N LEU A 698 3.67 2.65 -27.77
CA LEU A 698 2.83 3.35 -28.73
C LEU A 698 1.44 2.73 -28.67
N GLN A 699 0.45 3.51 -28.28
CA GLN A 699 -0.96 3.13 -28.24
C GLN A 699 -1.73 3.91 -29.31
N TYR A 700 -2.55 3.19 -30.06
CA TYR A 700 -3.59 3.72 -30.92
C TYR A 700 -4.94 3.42 -30.28
N GLU A 701 -5.66 4.48 -29.92
CA GLU A 701 -7.01 4.42 -29.37
C GLU A 701 -8.00 4.77 -30.48
N ASN A 702 -8.95 3.90 -30.75
CA ASN A 702 -10.05 4.10 -31.68
C ASN A 702 -11.36 4.18 -30.88
N ILE A 703 -12.04 5.31 -30.94
CA ILE A 703 -13.33 5.56 -30.28
C ILE A 703 -14.39 5.61 -31.39
N PRO A 704 -14.92 4.46 -31.84
CA PRO A 704 -15.90 4.43 -32.92
C PRO A 704 -17.24 5.07 -32.53
N HIS A 705 -17.59 5.04 -31.24
CA HIS A 705 -18.90 5.48 -30.76
C HIS A 705 -18.85 5.97 -29.32
N PHE A 706 -19.04 7.27 -29.10
CA PHE A 706 -19.18 7.83 -27.74
C PHE A 706 -19.93 9.18 -27.79
N PRO A 707 -21.23 9.18 -28.11
CA PRO A 707 -22.00 10.40 -28.42
C PRO A 707 -22.09 11.39 -27.25
N MET A 708 -21.94 10.95 -26.00
CA MET A 708 -21.90 11.83 -24.83
C MET A 708 -20.70 12.78 -24.85
N LEU A 709 -19.56 12.33 -25.38
CA LEU A 709 -18.30 13.06 -25.36
C LEU A 709 -17.93 13.64 -26.73
N PHE A 710 -18.26 12.94 -27.81
CA PHE A 710 -17.76 13.27 -29.14
C PHE A 710 -18.87 13.27 -30.21
N ASN A 711 -18.80 14.24 -31.11
CA ASN A 711 -19.59 14.24 -32.33
C ASN A 711 -18.90 13.36 -33.40
N GLY A 712 -19.33 12.10 -33.48
CA GLY A 712 -18.79 11.09 -34.39
C GLY A 712 -17.51 10.40 -33.89
N PRO A 713 -16.97 9.44 -34.69
CA PRO A 713 -15.79 8.66 -34.31
C PRO A 713 -14.56 9.54 -34.04
N LYS A 714 -13.72 9.12 -33.08
CA LYS A 714 -12.43 9.73 -32.76
C LYS A 714 -11.32 8.68 -32.78
N SER A 715 -10.09 9.15 -32.97
CA SER A 715 -8.92 8.31 -32.80
C SER A 715 -7.76 9.11 -32.23
N ASN A 716 -7.01 8.52 -31.32
CA ASN A 716 -5.89 9.14 -30.63
C ASN A 716 -4.65 8.26 -30.73
N PHE A 717 -3.47 8.88 -30.78
CA PHE A 717 -2.20 8.22 -30.56
C PHE A 717 -1.61 8.70 -29.24
N ALA A 718 -1.21 7.77 -28.39
CA ALA A 718 -0.42 8.03 -27.19
C ALA A 718 0.97 7.38 -27.35
N ALA A 719 2.02 8.17 -27.17
CA ALA A 719 3.40 7.71 -27.17
C ALA A 719 4.01 7.94 -25.79
N VAL A 720 4.45 6.86 -25.16
CA VAL A 720 5.13 6.88 -23.85
C VAL A 720 6.58 6.49 -24.06
N VAL A 721 7.51 7.31 -23.57
CA VAL A 721 8.94 6.98 -23.53
C VAL A 721 9.47 7.30 -22.15
N GLU A 722 9.94 6.27 -21.44
CA GLU A 722 10.66 6.39 -20.19
C GLU A 722 12.11 5.96 -20.38
N VAL A 723 13.03 6.82 -19.95
CA VAL A 723 14.45 6.50 -19.86
C VAL A 723 14.85 6.62 -18.41
N GLY A 724 15.47 5.57 -17.89
CA GLY A 724 15.92 5.56 -16.50
C GLY A 724 17.23 4.85 -16.28
N PHE A 725 17.71 4.96 -15.06
CA PHE A 725 18.94 4.38 -14.58
C PHE A 725 18.71 3.73 -13.22
N ILE A 726 19.10 2.47 -13.10
CA ILE A 726 19.12 1.68 -11.88
C ILE A 726 20.58 1.52 -11.46
N PRO A 727 21.03 2.19 -10.39
CA PRO A 727 22.37 2.03 -9.87
C PRO A 727 22.59 0.58 -9.41
N ARG A 728 23.57 -0.11 -9.98
CA ARG A 728 24.00 -1.40 -9.46
C ARG A 728 25.07 -1.18 -8.42
N GLY A 729 24.90 -1.77 -7.23
CA GLY A 729 25.98 -1.86 -6.25
C GLY A 729 27.21 -2.51 -6.88
N LYS A 730 28.41 -2.03 -6.56
CA LYS A 730 29.64 -2.74 -6.95
C LYS A 730 29.60 -4.13 -6.31
N LYS A 731 29.80 -5.16 -7.14
CA LYS A 731 29.90 -6.55 -6.71
C LYS A 731 31.01 -6.76 -5.70
#